data_AF-A0A535DPM5-F1
#
_entry.id   AF-A0A535DPM5-F1
#
_cell.length_a   1.000
_cell.length_b   1.000
_cell.length_c   1.000
_cell.angle_alpha   90.00
_cell.angle_beta   90.00
_cell.angle_gamma   90.00
#
_symmetry.space_group_name_H-M   'P 1'
#
loop_
_entity.id
_entity.type
_entity.pdbx_description
1 polymer ?
#
loop_
_entity_poly.entity_id
_entity_poly.type
_entity_poly.pdbx_seq_one_letter_code
_entity_poly.pdbx_strand_id
1 'polypeptide(L)'
;MGVSAAPSLGRGRARSAHAHSIERERIVIPRQERGERPRSDVDIELREVKKGLRAGDRYLRVVPREQRFTRRAPGYFEATRLGSRPRGRLERLLAAVKGWFLGAPFASSQLVHERLSKVKALAIFSSDALSSSAYATEEILIILLLAGSGALHDALPIAALIALLLLIVTASYLQTIKAYPSGGGAYIVAHDNLGRPAGLVAGAALLVDYILTVSVSVAAGVAAVTSAVPDLHDVRVPIGVMMIALITVGNLRGIREAGTLFAIPTYFFILSMTTVIVVGLAKVLLGDAPGSLLHGAPPERTVVATQGLGLFLLMRAFSSGSAALTGIEAISNGVPVFKKPEVRNARITMATMAGALAFLFLGITFLSSRFGLVPGGDETIVSKLGKVTLGSGIFYYGYQVATALVLVLAANTSFNGFPPLAAILSRDRFLPRQFSFRGDRLAYSHGILILATAAAVLLAIFEGDVNRLIPLYALGVFVSFTLSQSGMVRHWLRLKEAGWRTGLAISGLGAVATAIVAVVIGLTKFTTGAWISILMMLALIAVFAMIRRHYDWFARQIQVDESELPLPVPSAVPLVSTGGRDAPSYIPPRDHVIVPVDGINKIALGAIAMARELSRKVSAVHLTDDREAAETFREQWSLAVPDIPVHIVESPYRAFVAPMLEYLELLERTEPQRITIVLPSFVPRHWWERLLHNRDVLRLRPFLKQRPQIRVVDFPYRLQD
;
A
#
# COMPACT_ATOMS: atom_id res chain seq x y z
N MET A 1 -51.12 -37.95 52.57
CA MET A 1 -51.43 -39.27 51.97
C MET A 1 -52.59 -39.09 51.01
N GLY A 2 -52.53 -39.70 49.81
CA GLY A 2 -53.74 -40.02 49.04
C GLY A 2 -53.99 -39.27 47.73
N VAL A 3 -53.00 -39.24 46.83
CA VAL A 3 -53.09 -39.79 45.46
C VAL A 3 -54.48 -39.89 44.77
N SER A 4 -54.58 -39.16 43.65
CA SER A 4 -55.04 -39.60 42.31
C SER A 4 -56.49 -39.42 41.83
N ALA A 5 -56.51 -38.98 40.56
CA ALA A 5 -57.38 -39.35 39.44
C ALA A 5 -58.64 -38.51 39.14
N ALA A 6 -58.57 -37.96 37.91
CA ALA A 6 -59.59 -37.47 36.97
C ALA A 6 -60.79 -38.46 36.80
N PRO A 7 -61.81 -38.26 35.91
CA PRO A 7 -61.88 -37.33 34.76
C PRO A 7 -63.29 -36.78 34.38
N SER A 8 -63.31 -36.05 33.25
CA SER A 8 -64.29 -36.17 32.16
C SER A 8 -65.47 -35.18 32.01
N LEU A 9 -65.54 -34.68 30.77
CA LEU A 9 -66.71 -34.48 29.89
C LEU A 9 -67.69 -33.33 30.17
N GLY A 10 -67.77 -32.45 29.18
CA GLY A 10 -68.63 -31.28 29.15
C GLY A 10 -70.05 -31.50 28.66
N ARG A 11 -70.84 -30.44 28.82
CA ARG A 11 -72.12 -30.04 28.18
C ARG A 11 -72.19 -28.53 28.44
N GLY A 12 -72.44 -27.61 27.50
CA GLY A 12 -73.50 -27.58 26.50
C GLY A 12 -74.50 -26.49 26.89
N ARG A 13 -74.50 -25.36 26.16
CA ARG A 13 -75.55 -24.30 25.98
C ARG A 13 -74.83 -22.97 25.68
N ALA A 14 -74.87 -22.36 24.49
CA ALA A 14 -75.96 -21.84 23.66
C ALA A 14 -75.93 -20.29 23.68
N ARG A 15 -75.80 -19.68 22.47
CA ARG A 15 -76.33 -18.39 21.95
C ARG A 15 -76.38 -17.19 22.94
N SER A 16 -75.94 -15.97 22.66
CA SER A 16 -76.02 -15.14 21.45
C SER A 16 -75.34 -13.78 21.69
N ALA A 17 -74.76 -13.21 20.63
CA ALA A 17 -74.52 -11.80 20.30
C ALA A 17 -74.57 -10.71 21.41
N HIS A 18 -73.44 -10.02 21.65
CA HIS A 18 -73.29 -8.57 21.44
C HIS A 18 -71.84 -8.09 21.66
N ALA A 19 -71.51 -6.98 21.01
CA ALA A 19 -70.20 -6.38 20.80
C ALA A 19 -69.41 -6.00 22.07
N HIS A 20 -68.07 -6.00 22.01
CA HIS A 20 -67.22 -4.85 22.33
C HIS A 20 -65.69 -5.08 22.17
N SER A 21 -65.07 -4.11 21.50
CA SER A 21 -63.72 -3.55 21.65
C SER A 21 -62.53 -4.46 22.02
N ILE A 22 -61.65 -4.65 21.04
CA ILE A 22 -60.24 -5.05 21.23
C ILE A 22 -59.49 -3.90 21.93
N GLU A 23 -59.08 -4.16 23.16
CA GLU A 23 -58.15 -3.36 23.93
C GLU A 23 -56.77 -3.44 23.24
N ARG A 24 -56.30 -2.33 22.66
CA ARG A 24 -54.92 -2.17 22.23
C ARG A 24 -54.19 -1.35 23.27
N GLU A 25 -53.25 -1.99 23.94
CA GLU A 25 -52.29 -1.38 24.86
C GLU A 25 -51.70 -0.10 24.27
N ARG A 26 -51.84 0.98 25.03
CA ARG A 26 -51.41 2.32 24.69
C ARG A 26 -49.97 2.48 25.18
N ILE A 27 -48.98 2.34 24.29
CA ILE A 27 -47.60 2.74 24.58
C ILE A 27 -47.56 4.27 24.65
N VAL A 28 -47.52 4.81 25.87
CA VAL A 28 -47.31 6.22 26.15
C VAL A 28 -45.81 6.50 26.13
N ILE A 29 -45.35 7.19 25.09
CA ILE A 29 -43.97 7.70 25.01
C ILE A 29 -43.93 9.06 25.72
N PRO A 30 -43.04 9.29 26.70
CA PRO A 30 -43.00 10.53 27.47
C PRO A 30 -42.56 11.72 26.60
N ARG A 31 -43.23 12.84 26.83
CA ARG A 31 -43.02 14.11 26.15
C ARG A 31 -41.80 14.82 26.77
N GLN A 32 -40.60 14.50 26.31
CA GLN A 32 -39.41 15.29 26.62
C GLN A 32 -39.25 16.49 25.67
N GLU A 33 -39.00 17.61 26.32
CA GLU A 33 -38.75 19.00 25.93
C GLU A 33 -38.44 19.32 24.46
N ARG A 34 -39.15 20.34 23.96
CA ARG A 34 -38.87 21.04 22.71
C ARG A 34 -37.53 21.80 22.82
N GLY A 35 -36.45 21.17 22.36
CA GLY A 35 -35.40 21.88 21.67
C GLY A 35 -35.77 21.97 20.18
N GLU A 36 -35.81 23.17 19.62
CA GLU A 36 -36.05 23.38 18.19
C GLU A 36 -35.04 22.56 17.37
N ARG A 37 -35.53 21.58 16.60
CA ARG A 37 -34.74 21.02 15.51
C ARG A 37 -34.50 22.14 14.50
N PRO A 38 -33.27 22.36 14.01
CA PRO A 38 -33.06 23.30 12.93
C PRO A 38 -33.88 22.83 11.73
N ARG A 39 -34.85 23.65 11.33
CA ARG A 39 -35.61 23.46 10.09
C ARG A 39 -34.61 23.38 8.94
N SER A 40 -34.68 22.28 8.20
CA SER A 40 -34.00 22.08 6.93
C SER A 40 -34.55 23.10 5.91
N ASP A 41 -33.74 24.08 5.50
CA ASP A 41 -34.04 24.93 4.33
C ASP A 41 -33.86 24.19 2.99
N VAL A 42 -33.70 22.86 3.01
CA VAL A 42 -33.58 22.02 1.82
C VAL A 42 -34.52 20.82 1.92
N ASP A 43 -35.78 21.07 2.26
CA ASP A 43 -36.86 20.09 2.12
C ASP A 43 -37.62 20.32 0.82
N ILE A 44 -37.19 19.64 -0.24
CA ILE A 44 -38.05 19.43 -1.42
C ILE A 44 -38.49 17.96 -1.40
N GLU A 45 -39.53 17.67 -0.60
CA GLU A 45 -40.34 16.48 -0.76
C GLU A 45 -41.13 16.58 -2.08
N LEU A 46 -40.74 15.83 -3.11
CA LEU A 46 -41.59 15.66 -4.28
C LEU A 46 -42.66 14.61 -3.95
N ARG A 47 -43.90 15.07 -3.76
CA ARG A 47 -45.07 14.22 -3.48
C ARG A 47 -45.71 13.80 -4.79
N GLU A 48 -45.40 12.61 -5.29
CA GLU A 48 -46.14 12.05 -6.43
C GLU A 48 -47.33 11.23 -5.91
N VAL A 49 -48.54 11.77 -6.06
CA VAL A 49 -49.78 11.06 -5.71
C VAL A 49 -50.23 10.25 -6.93
N LYS A 50 -50.10 8.93 -6.90
CA LYS A 50 -50.76 8.05 -7.87
C LYS A 50 -52.07 7.52 -7.31
N LYS A 51 -53.14 7.56 -8.11
CA LYS A 51 -54.43 6.94 -7.78
C LYS A 51 -54.30 5.43 -7.95
N GLY A 52 -54.68 4.67 -6.91
CA GLY A 52 -54.85 3.22 -7.00
C GLY A 52 -56.05 2.82 -7.86
N LEU A 53 -56.17 1.52 -8.14
CA LEU A 53 -57.21 0.91 -8.98
C LEU A 53 -58.63 0.90 -8.35
N ARG A 54 -58.82 1.42 -7.13
CA ARG A 54 -60.12 1.57 -6.47
C ARG A 54 -60.36 3.03 -6.08
N ALA A 55 -61.60 3.49 -6.20
CA ALA A 55 -62.01 4.84 -5.84
C ALA A 55 -61.81 5.09 -4.33
N GLY A 56 -60.67 5.67 -3.96
CA GLY A 56 -60.33 6.03 -2.58
C GLY A 56 -58.87 5.79 -2.19
N ASP A 57 -58.15 4.90 -2.88
CA ASP A 57 -56.78 4.54 -2.49
C ASP A 57 -55.76 5.57 -3.01
N ARG A 58 -55.25 6.40 -2.10
CA ARG A 58 -54.04 7.21 -2.29
C ARG A 58 -52.95 6.62 -1.40
N TYR A 59 -51.92 6.02 -1.99
CA TYR A 59 -50.73 5.66 -1.23
C TYR A 59 -49.56 6.59 -1.59
N LEU A 60 -48.86 7.03 -0.55
CA LEU A 60 -47.79 8.02 -0.62
C LEU A 60 -46.47 7.26 -0.76
N ARG A 61 -45.96 7.13 -1.99
CA ARG A 61 -44.63 6.56 -2.21
C ARG A 61 -43.60 7.68 -2.15
N VAL A 62 -42.97 7.84 -0.99
CA VAL A 62 -41.76 8.66 -0.87
C VAL A 62 -40.67 7.93 -1.66
N VAL A 63 -40.36 8.41 -2.86
CA VAL A 63 -39.16 7.99 -3.57
C VAL A 63 -38.02 8.78 -2.95
N PRO A 64 -37.07 8.16 -2.22
CA PRO A 64 -35.88 8.89 -1.81
C PRO A 64 -35.19 9.31 -3.11
N ARG A 65 -35.12 10.62 -3.38
CA ARG A 65 -34.19 11.08 -4.40
C ARG A 65 -32.84 10.59 -3.91
N GLU A 66 -32.15 9.76 -4.70
CA GLU A 66 -30.83 9.26 -4.34
C GLU A 66 -29.92 10.47 -4.10
N GLN A 67 -29.76 10.84 -2.83
CA GLN A 67 -29.18 12.10 -2.43
C GLN A 67 -27.74 12.11 -2.91
N ARG A 68 -27.38 13.12 -3.69
CA ARG A 68 -26.07 13.31 -4.32
C ARG A 68 -25.04 13.86 -3.30
N PHE A 69 -25.52 14.60 -2.31
CA PHE A 69 -24.81 14.94 -1.09
C PHE A 69 -25.66 14.70 0.16
N THR A 70 -24.98 14.40 1.28
CA THR A 70 -25.56 14.37 2.62
C THR A 70 -24.93 15.48 3.47
N ARG A 71 -25.75 16.38 4.04
CA ARG A 71 -25.28 17.45 4.93
C ARG A 71 -25.11 16.89 6.34
N ARG A 72 -23.89 16.85 6.87
CA ARG A 72 -23.57 16.34 8.21
C ARG A 72 -23.61 17.43 9.29
N ALA A 73 -23.30 18.69 8.93
CA ALA A 73 -23.31 19.86 9.83
C ALA A 73 -23.48 21.19 9.04
N PRO A 74 -23.62 22.36 9.71
CA PRO A 74 -23.58 23.65 9.02
C PRO A 74 -22.22 23.89 8.34
N GLY A 75 -22.18 24.11 7.01
CA GLY A 75 -20.94 24.18 6.21
C GLY A 75 -20.33 22.81 5.84
N TYR A 76 -21.07 21.75 6.16
CA TYR A 76 -20.78 20.31 6.22
C TYR A 76 -21.25 19.33 5.12
N PHE A 77 -20.66 19.20 3.93
CA PHE A 77 -21.27 18.38 2.84
C PHE A 77 -20.45 17.13 2.48
N GLU A 78 -21.08 15.95 2.48
CA GLU A 78 -20.49 14.65 2.10
C GLU A 78 -21.08 14.16 0.76
N ALA A 79 -20.26 13.94 -0.27
CA ALA A 79 -20.71 13.48 -1.60
C ALA A 79 -21.02 11.97 -1.62
N THR A 80 -22.15 11.57 -2.21
CA THR A 80 -22.53 10.16 -2.36
C THR A 80 -22.06 9.57 -3.70
N ARG A 81 -22.26 8.25 -3.88
CA ARG A 81 -21.83 7.49 -5.08
C ARG A 81 -22.36 8.04 -6.40
N LEU A 82 -23.49 8.75 -6.41
CA LEU A 82 -24.06 9.35 -7.63
C LEU A 82 -23.45 10.71 -7.96
N GLY A 83 -22.96 11.44 -6.95
CA GLY A 83 -22.22 12.68 -7.10
C GLY A 83 -20.85 12.47 -7.76
N SER A 84 -20.26 11.29 -7.52
CA SER A 84 -18.90 10.94 -7.96
C SER A 84 -18.79 10.30 -9.36
N ARG A 85 -19.87 10.15 -10.14
CA ARG A 85 -19.83 9.45 -11.45
C ARG A 85 -19.36 10.36 -12.61
N PRO A 86 -18.46 9.87 -13.51
CA PRO A 86 -18.02 10.62 -14.70
C PRO A 86 -19.16 10.78 -15.72
N ARG A 87 -19.26 11.96 -16.35
CA ARG A 87 -20.43 12.36 -17.18
C ARG A 87 -20.15 12.43 -18.69
N GLY A 88 -18.90 12.62 -19.11
CA GLY A 88 -18.52 12.72 -20.54
C GLY A 88 -18.68 11.42 -21.33
N ARG A 89 -18.86 11.48 -22.68
CA ARG A 89 -18.88 10.26 -23.55
C ARG A 89 -17.52 9.57 -23.60
N LEU A 90 -16.45 10.34 -23.81
CA LEU A 90 -15.06 9.87 -23.76
C LEU A 90 -14.67 9.35 -22.39
N GLU A 91 -15.13 10.01 -21.32
CA GLU A 91 -14.92 9.56 -19.95
C GLU A 91 -15.73 8.34 -19.59
N ARG A 92 -16.94 8.15 -20.14
CA ARG A 92 -17.70 6.91 -20.00
C ARG A 92 -17.02 5.76 -20.71
N LEU A 93 -16.41 6.01 -21.88
CA LEU A 93 -15.60 5.02 -22.60
C LEU A 93 -14.33 4.69 -21.82
N LEU A 94 -13.58 5.70 -21.38
CA LEU A 94 -12.39 5.51 -20.52
C LEU A 94 -12.75 4.87 -19.19
N ALA A 95 -13.88 5.22 -18.57
CA ALA A 95 -14.38 4.60 -17.34
C ALA A 95 -14.94 3.21 -17.56
N ALA A 96 -15.43 2.88 -18.76
CA ALA A 96 -15.83 1.52 -19.13
C ALA A 96 -14.63 0.63 -19.40
N VAL A 97 -13.61 1.13 -20.12
CA VAL A 97 -12.33 0.44 -20.32
C VAL A 97 -11.62 0.28 -18.97
N LYS A 98 -11.50 1.37 -18.20
CA LYS A 98 -10.99 1.35 -16.83
C LYS A 98 -11.87 0.48 -15.93
N GLY A 99 -13.18 0.43 -16.12
CA GLY A 99 -14.10 -0.41 -15.36
C GLY A 99 -13.98 -1.89 -15.72
N TRP A 100 -13.63 -2.23 -16.95
CA TRP A 100 -13.37 -3.59 -17.40
C TRP A 100 -12.00 -4.09 -16.92
N PHE A 101 -10.97 -3.23 -17.00
CA PHE A 101 -9.63 -3.56 -16.52
C PHE A 101 -9.47 -3.43 -15.00
N LEU A 102 -10.08 -2.44 -14.35
CA LEU A 102 -9.90 -2.14 -12.94
C LEU A 102 -11.12 -2.49 -12.09
N GLY A 103 -12.34 -2.55 -12.60
CA GLY A 103 -13.57 -2.78 -11.83
C GLY A 103 -14.22 -1.50 -11.26
N ALA A 104 -15.36 -1.65 -10.57
CA ALA A 104 -16.12 -0.52 -10.01
C ALA A 104 -15.42 0.14 -8.80
N PRO A 105 -15.53 1.47 -8.60
CA PRO A 105 -14.89 2.20 -7.51
C PRO A 105 -15.39 1.75 -6.13
N PHE A 106 -14.49 1.73 -5.13
CA PHE A 106 -14.81 1.37 -3.74
C PHE A 106 -15.12 2.60 -2.91
N ALA A 107 -16.05 2.47 -1.94
CA ALA A 107 -16.33 3.55 -1.02
C ALA A 107 -15.27 3.65 0.10
N SER A 108 -14.79 4.84 0.48
CA SER A 108 -13.80 4.97 1.58
C SER A 108 -14.36 4.47 2.92
N SER A 109 -15.68 4.54 3.12
CA SER A 109 -16.38 3.93 4.26
C SER A 109 -16.37 2.39 4.27
N GLN A 110 -16.02 1.74 3.15
CA GLN A 110 -15.83 0.29 3.07
C GLN A 110 -14.40 -0.13 3.48
N LEU A 111 -13.52 0.80 3.88
CA LEU A 111 -12.14 0.52 4.34
C LEU A 111 -12.02 -0.21 5.67
N VAL A 112 -13.08 -0.84 6.19
CA VAL A 112 -12.93 -1.76 7.32
C VAL A 112 -12.20 -3.00 6.79
N HIS A 113 -10.87 -2.94 6.79
CA HIS A 113 -10.02 -4.07 6.47
C HIS A 113 -10.42 -5.22 7.39
N GLU A 114 -10.74 -6.38 6.81
CA GLU A 114 -10.86 -7.61 7.59
C GLU A 114 -9.50 -7.85 8.26
N ARG A 115 -9.40 -7.53 9.56
CA ARG A 115 -8.19 -7.79 10.32
C ARG A 115 -7.81 -9.27 10.18
N LEU A 116 -6.56 -9.52 9.84
CA LEU A 116 -6.08 -10.86 9.52
C LEU A 116 -5.90 -11.69 10.80
N SER A 117 -6.35 -12.95 10.73
CA SER A 117 -5.97 -13.94 11.74
C SER A 117 -4.49 -14.34 11.56
N LYS A 118 -3.87 -14.91 12.59
CA LYS A 118 -2.48 -15.39 12.54
C LYS A 118 -2.21 -16.33 11.35
N VAL A 119 -3.19 -17.20 11.05
CA VAL A 119 -3.12 -18.19 9.96
C VAL A 119 -3.10 -17.48 8.60
N LYS A 120 -4.07 -16.58 8.35
CA LYS A 120 -4.10 -15.81 7.10
C LYS A 120 -2.86 -14.91 6.96
N ALA A 121 -2.46 -14.27 8.05
CA ALA A 121 -1.32 -13.36 8.07
C ALA A 121 0.02 -14.07 7.84
N LEU A 122 0.23 -15.27 8.40
CA LEU A 122 1.40 -16.10 8.09
C LEU A 122 1.45 -16.36 6.58
N ALA A 123 0.36 -16.83 6.00
CA ALA A 123 0.36 -17.20 4.59
C ALA A 123 0.63 -16.01 3.65
N ILE A 124 0.11 -14.83 3.99
CA ILE A 124 0.25 -13.62 3.17
C ILE A 124 1.64 -12.99 3.36
N PHE A 125 2.03 -12.69 4.60
CA PHE A 125 3.27 -11.94 4.89
C PHE A 125 4.53 -12.82 4.92
N SER A 126 4.39 -14.14 5.08
CA SER A 126 5.53 -15.06 5.10
C SER A 126 5.83 -15.69 3.75
N SER A 127 5.02 -15.44 2.73
CA SER A 127 5.22 -15.99 1.38
C SER A 127 6.61 -15.67 0.84
N ASP A 128 7.04 -14.42 0.96
CA ASP A 128 8.35 -13.95 0.52
C ASP A 128 9.50 -14.67 1.25
N ALA A 129 9.49 -14.64 2.58
CA ALA A 129 10.50 -15.29 3.40
C ALA A 129 10.55 -16.81 3.17
N LEU A 130 9.41 -17.50 3.15
CA LEU A 130 9.35 -18.95 2.96
C LEU A 130 9.75 -19.37 1.55
N SER A 131 9.35 -18.60 0.54
CA SER A 131 9.72 -18.87 -0.86
C SER A 131 11.22 -18.75 -1.11
N SER A 132 11.94 -17.96 -0.30
CA SER A 132 13.40 -17.82 -0.39
C SER A 132 14.16 -19.13 -0.17
N SER A 133 13.55 -20.08 0.55
CA SER A 133 14.10 -21.44 0.68
C SER A 133 14.16 -22.20 -0.65
N ALA A 134 13.40 -21.79 -1.67
CA ALA A 134 13.33 -22.46 -2.96
C ALA A 134 14.56 -22.19 -3.86
N TYR A 135 15.33 -21.14 -3.59
CA TYR A 135 16.51 -20.78 -4.39
C TYR A 135 17.79 -20.59 -3.55
N ALA A 136 17.68 -20.28 -2.25
CA ALA A 136 18.86 -19.93 -1.44
C ALA A 136 19.88 -21.08 -1.27
N THR A 137 19.42 -22.33 -1.20
CA THR A 137 20.32 -23.49 -1.14
C THR A 137 21.10 -23.64 -2.45
N GLU A 138 20.43 -23.44 -3.57
CA GLU A 138 21.04 -23.53 -4.90
C GLU A 138 22.14 -22.47 -5.08
N GLU A 139 21.89 -21.25 -4.62
CA GLU A 139 22.87 -20.16 -4.62
C GLU A 139 24.15 -20.47 -3.83
N ILE A 140 24.05 -21.17 -2.70
CA ILE A 140 25.23 -21.62 -1.95
C ILE A 140 26.02 -22.63 -2.80
N LEU A 141 25.32 -23.62 -3.35
CA LEU A 141 25.93 -24.70 -4.12
C LEU A 141 26.60 -24.17 -5.39
N ILE A 142 26.02 -23.19 -6.09
CA ILE A 142 26.60 -22.60 -7.30
C ILE A 142 27.97 -21.98 -7.01
N ILE A 143 28.11 -21.26 -5.89
CA ILE A 143 29.39 -20.65 -5.52
C ILE A 143 30.40 -21.71 -5.07
N LEU A 144 29.98 -22.70 -4.29
CA LEU A 144 30.87 -23.79 -3.86
C LEU A 144 31.33 -24.66 -5.03
N LEU A 145 30.50 -24.83 -6.06
CA LEU A 145 30.84 -25.58 -7.26
C LEU A 145 32.06 -25.00 -7.99
N LEU A 146 32.36 -23.70 -7.82
CA LEU A 146 33.59 -23.09 -8.36
C LEU A 146 34.87 -23.72 -7.75
N ALA A 147 34.81 -24.18 -6.51
CA ALA A 147 35.86 -24.97 -5.85
C ALA A 147 35.78 -26.47 -6.15
N GLY A 148 34.93 -26.86 -7.09
CA GLY A 148 34.71 -28.24 -7.52
C GLY A 148 33.62 -28.94 -6.72
N SER A 149 33.16 -30.06 -7.26
CA SER A 149 32.05 -30.84 -6.68
C SER A 149 32.38 -31.42 -5.29
N GLY A 150 33.66 -31.52 -4.95
CA GLY A 150 34.11 -31.91 -3.61
C GLY A 150 33.78 -30.90 -2.52
N ALA A 151 33.63 -29.60 -2.83
CA ALA A 151 33.34 -28.56 -1.85
C ALA A 151 31.85 -28.43 -1.47
N LEU A 152 30.95 -29.17 -2.13
CA LEU A 152 29.50 -29.05 -1.91
C LEU A 152 29.07 -29.47 -0.49
N HIS A 153 29.89 -30.24 0.24
CA HIS A 153 29.62 -30.59 1.63
C HIS A 153 29.67 -29.38 2.59
N ASP A 154 30.39 -28.32 2.23
CA ASP A 154 30.47 -27.08 3.02
C ASP A 154 29.16 -26.26 3.01
N ALA A 155 28.18 -26.64 2.18
CA ALA A 155 26.89 -25.99 2.14
C ALA A 155 26.14 -26.11 3.49
N LEU A 156 26.30 -27.22 4.20
CA LEU A 156 25.62 -27.48 5.48
C LEU A 156 26.09 -26.55 6.61
N PRO A 157 27.40 -26.43 6.90
CA PRO A 157 27.92 -25.44 7.85
C PRO A 157 27.50 -24.01 7.51
N ILE A 158 27.53 -23.64 6.23
CA ILE A 158 27.11 -22.32 5.76
C ILE A 158 25.62 -22.09 6.03
N ALA A 159 24.77 -23.07 5.71
CA ALA A 159 23.33 -22.98 5.98
C ALA A 159 23.03 -22.91 7.49
N ALA A 160 23.77 -23.62 8.33
CA ALA A 160 23.65 -23.52 9.79
C ALA A 160 24.00 -22.11 10.29
N LEU A 161 25.06 -21.50 9.75
CA LEU A 161 25.44 -20.11 10.09
C LEU A 161 24.37 -19.11 9.65
N ILE A 162 23.78 -19.30 8.46
CA ILE A 162 22.66 -18.48 7.95
C ILE A 162 21.41 -18.66 8.82
N ALA A 163 21.10 -19.88 9.26
CA ALA A 163 20.00 -20.14 10.19
C ALA A 163 20.23 -19.48 11.56
N LEU A 164 21.47 -19.44 12.06
CA LEU A 164 21.82 -18.69 13.27
C LEU A 164 21.58 -17.19 13.07
N LEU A 165 22.02 -16.64 11.93
CA LEU A 165 21.75 -15.24 11.57
C LEU A 165 20.24 -14.94 11.52
N LEU A 166 19.44 -15.86 10.96
CA LEU A 166 17.98 -15.76 10.93
C LEU A 166 17.41 -15.65 12.35
N LEU A 167 17.91 -16.45 13.31
CA LEU A 167 17.47 -16.37 14.71
C LEU A 167 17.83 -15.01 15.35
N ILE A 168 19.04 -14.50 15.09
CA ILE A 168 19.49 -13.19 15.59
C ILE A 168 18.59 -12.07 15.04
N VAL A 169 18.37 -12.04 13.71
CA VAL A 169 17.54 -11.04 13.05
C VAL A 169 16.09 -11.13 13.55
N THR A 170 15.54 -12.33 13.67
CA THR A 170 14.19 -12.57 14.19
C THR A 170 14.05 -12.03 15.62
N ALA A 171 15.00 -12.35 16.51
CA ALA A 171 14.97 -11.85 17.88
C ALA A 171 14.97 -10.31 17.94
N SER A 172 15.71 -9.67 17.04
CA SER A 172 15.78 -8.21 16.93
C SER A 172 14.48 -7.59 16.38
N TYR A 173 13.89 -8.17 15.34
CA TYR A 173 12.62 -7.71 14.79
C TYR A 173 11.43 -7.92 15.73
N LEU A 174 11.45 -8.94 16.59
CA LEU A 174 10.47 -9.10 17.65
C LEU A 174 10.45 -7.91 18.63
N GLN A 175 11.57 -7.22 18.81
CA GLN A 175 11.64 -5.98 19.59
C GLN A 175 11.12 -4.78 18.81
N THR A 176 11.47 -4.70 17.53
CA THR A 176 10.98 -3.64 16.63
C THR A 176 9.45 -3.64 16.58
N ILE A 177 8.82 -4.82 16.43
CA ILE A 177 7.35 -4.97 16.45
C ILE A 177 6.74 -4.53 17.79
N LYS A 178 7.46 -4.73 18.90
CA LYS A 178 7.00 -4.30 20.23
C LYS A 178 7.06 -2.77 20.37
N ALA A 179 8.13 -2.15 19.88
CA ALA A 179 8.35 -0.70 19.98
C ALA A 179 7.51 0.12 18.97
N TYR A 180 7.15 -0.48 17.83
CA TYR A 180 6.38 0.19 16.76
C TYR A 180 5.08 -0.56 16.42
N PRO A 181 4.03 -0.48 17.28
CA PRO A 181 2.72 -1.12 17.02
C PRO A 181 2.00 -0.61 15.79
N SER A 182 2.24 0.65 15.41
CA SER A 182 1.68 1.30 14.22
C SER A 182 2.24 0.77 12.90
N GLY A 183 3.18 -0.18 12.95
CA GLY A 183 3.97 -0.57 11.78
C GLY A 183 5.04 0.48 11.54
N GLY A 184 6.29 0.04 11.58
CA GLY A 184 7.42 0.95 11.63
C GLY A 184 8.63 0.34 10.97
N GLY A 185 8.50 -0.16 9.74
CA GLY A 185 9.60 -0.78 8.99
C GLY A 185 10.91 0.00 9.05
N ALA A 186 12.00 -0.58 8.53
CA ALA A 186 13.35 -0.03 8.69
C ALA A 186 13.46 1.49 8.39
N TYR A 187 12.67 2.01 7.45
CA TYR A 187 12.51 3.45 7.21
C TYR A 187 12.13 4.25 8.46
N ILE A 188 11.01 3.92 9.13
CA ILE A 188 10.47 4.66 10.27
C ILE A 188 11.42 4.55 11.47
N VAL A 189 11.89 3.34 11.77
CA VAL A 189 12.83 3.12 12.89
C VAL A 189 14.14 3.89 12.68
N ALA A 190 14.72 3.86 11.47
CA ALA A 190 15.93 4.60 11.16
C ALA A 190 15.68 6.11 11.17
N HIS A 191 14.57 6.57 10.60
CA HIS A 191 14.21 7.98 10.54
C HIS A 191 14.03 8.60 11.94
N ASP A 192 13.28 7.93 12.82
CA ASP A 192 12.95 8.46 14.16
C ASP A 192 14.13 8.42 15.14
N ASN A 193 14.99 7.39 15.01
CA ASN A 193 16.08 7.18 15.95
C ASN A 193 17.42 7.70 15.43
N LEU A 194 17.79 7.43 14.17
CA LEU A 194 19.09 7.83 13.59
C LEU A 194 19.02 9.18 12.87
N GLY A 195 17.83 9.57 12.41
CA GLY A 195 17.57 10.82 11.72
C GLY A 195 17.32 10.65 10.23
N ARG A 196 17.00 11.76 9.57
CA ARG A 196 16.61 11.80 8.16
C ARG A 196 17.56 11.10 7.18
N PRO A 197 18.90 11.33 7.19
CA PRO A 197 19.77 10.71 6.18
C PRO A 197 19.76 9.18 6.26
N ALA A 198 19.80 8.63 7.48
CA ALA A 198 19.70 7.18 7.71
C ALA A 198 18.31 6.64 7.28
N GLY A 199 17.23 7.38 7.60
CA GLY A 199 15.89 7.07 7.11
C GLY A 199 15.84 6.99 5.58
N LEU A 200 16.42 7.94 4.86
CA LEU A 200 16.43 7.94 3.40
C LEU A 200 17.21 6.77 2.79
N VAL A 201 18.35 6.42 3.39
CA VAL A 201 19.11 5.23 2.96
C VAL A 201 18.27 3.96 3.17
N ALA A 202 17.62 3.82 4.33
CA ALA A 202 16.74 2.69 4.59
C ALA A 202 15.53 2.65 3.63
N GLY A 203 14.92 3.81 3.35
CA GLY A 203 13.81 3.92 2.41
C GLY A 203 14.23 3.58 0.98
N ALA A 204 15.38 4.05 0.51
CA ALA A 204 15.91 3.71 -0.80
C ALA A 204 16.24 2.21 -0.90
N ALA A 205 16.88 1.65 0.13
CA ALA A 205 17.18 0.23 0.21
C ALA A 205 15.91 -0.62 0.11
N LEU A 206 14.86 -0.29 0.86
CA LEU A 206 13.56 -0.98 0.83
C LEU A 206 12.84 -0.86 -0.52
N LEU A 207 12.87 0.30 -1.18
CA LEU A 207 12.24 0.45 -2.50
C LEU A 207 12.96 -0.38 -3.57
N VAL A 208 14.31 -0.38 -3.56
CA VAL A 208 15.11 -1.24 -4.44
C VAL A 208 14.83 -2.70 -4.15
N ASP A 209 14.77 -3.06 -2.87
CA ASP A 209 14.45 -4.40 -2.40
C ASP A 209 13.14 -4.89 -2.98
N TYR A 210 12.05 -4.14 -2.80
CA TYR A 210 10.74 -4.52 -3.34
C TYR A 210 10.74 -4.71 -4.87
N ILE A 211 11.47 -3.89 -5.62
CA ILE A 211 11.61 -4.03 -7.09
C ILE A 211 12.33 -5.34 -7.42
N LEU A 212 13.41 -5.64 -6.70
CA LEU A 212 14.19 -6.87 -6.88
C LEU A 212 13.41 -8.10 -6.45
N THR A 213 12.66 -8.07 -5.34
CA THR A 213 11.78 -9.17 -4.90
C THR A 213 10.78 -9.56 -5.98
N VAL A 214 10.14 -8.60 -6.66
CA VAL A 214 9.21 -8.93 -7.77
C VAL A 214 9.96 -9.62 -8.90
N SER A 215 11.13 -9.10 -9.27
CA SER A 215 11.93 -9.62 -10.38
C SER A 215 12.47 -11.02 -10.09
N VAL A 216 13.11 -11.21 -8.93
CA VAL A 216 13.69 -12.47 -8.46
C VAL A 216 12.61 -13.52 -8.25
N SER A 217 11.53 -13.19 -7.56
CA SER A 217 10.48 -14.17 -7.25
C SER A 217 9.72 -14.59 -8.51
N VAL A 218 9.45 -13.68 -9.45
CA VAL A 218 8.85 -14.08 -10.73
C VAL A 218 9.84 -14.91 -11.56
N ALA A 219 11.11 -14.51 -11.65
CA ALA A 219 12.13 -15.30 -12.36
C ALA A 219 12.28 -16.71 -11.79
N ALA A 220 12.34 -16.85 -10.47
CA ALA A 220 12.42 -18.15 -9.79
C ALA A 220 11.13 -18.96 -9.95
N GLY A 221 9.97 -18.31 -9.95
CA GLY A 221 8.69 -18.96 -10.21
C GLY A 221 8.61 -19.52 -11.63
N VAL A 222 9.10 -18.76 -12.61
CA VAL A 222 9.24 -19.23 -14.00
C VAL A 222 10.26 -20.37 -14.07
N ALA A 223 11.39 -20.28 -13.36
CA ALA A 223 12.40 -21.34 -13.32
C ALA A 223 11.84 -22.67 -12.77
N ALA A 224 10.94 -22.62 -11.78
CA ALA A 224 10.23 -23.80 -11.29
C ALA A 224 9.30 -24.39 -12.36
N VAL A 225 8.59 -23.55 -13.11
CA VAL A 225 7.73 -23.99 -14.23
C VAL A 225 8.56 -24.60 -15.36
N THR A 226 9.66 -23.95 -15.78
CA THR A 226 10.52 -24.44 -16.87
C THR A 226 11.30 -25.69 -16.45
N SER A 227 11.61 -25.87 -15.16
CA SER A 227 12.18 -27.12 -14.64
C SER A 227 11.25 -28.32 -14.83
N ALA A 228 9.92 -28.08 -14.78
CA ALA A 228 8.91 -29.10 -14.97
C ALA A 228 8.52 -29.30 -16.45
N VAL A 229 8.60 -28.22 -17.25
CA VAL A 229 8.28 -28.19 -18.69
C VAL A 229 9.42 -27.47 -19.43
N PRO A 230 10.49 -28.18 -19.82
CA PRO A 230 11.70 -27.59 -20.40
C PRO A 230 11.48 -26.79 -21.68
N ASP A 231 10.49 -27.16 -22.51
CA ASP A 231 10.16 -26.48 -23.77
C ASP A 231 9.78 -24.99 -23.58
N LEU A 232 9.44 -24.58 -22.36
CA LEU A 232 9.11 -23.18 -22.03
C LEU A 232 10.34 -22.33 -21.70
N HIS A 233 11.55 -22.90 -21.65
CA HIS A 233 12.76 -22.20 -21.22
C HIS A 233 13.10 -20.99 -22.11
N ASP A 234 12.96 -21.12 -23.44
CA ASP A 234 13.27 -20.04 -24.39
C ASP A 234 12.30 -18.86 -24.29
N VAL A 235 11.09 -19.09 -23.79
CA VAL A 235 10.03 -18.06 -23.62
C VAL A 235 9.90 -17.60 -22.16
N ARG A 236 10.89 -17.88 -21.31
CA ARG A 236 10.87 -17.52 -19.88
C ARG A 236 10.67 -16.03 -19.61
N VAL A 237 11.27 -15.15 -20.43
CA VAL A 237 11.14 -13.69 -20.27
C VAL A 237 9.70 -13.22 -20.57
N PRO A 238 9.10 -13.55 -21.73
CA PRO A 238 7.67 -13.28 -21.97
C PRO A 238 6.74 -13.80 -20.88
N ILE A 239 6.97 -15.02 -20.38
CA ILE A 239 6.18 -15.60 -19.30
C ILE A 239 6.31 -14.75 -18.03
N GLY A 240 7.54 -14.38 -17.64
CA GLY A 240 7.78 -13.54 -16.46
C GLY A 240 7.11 -12.16 -16.56
N VAL A 241 7.23 -11.48 -17.71
CA VAL A 241 6.57 -10.18 -17.94
C VAL A 241 5.04 -10.32 -17.90
N MET A 242 4.49 -11.39 -18.49
CA MET A 242 3.07 -11.70 -18.42
C MET A 242 2.60 -11.90 -16.97
N MET A 243 3.36 -12.65 -16.17
CA MET A 243 3.06 -12.88 -14.75
C MET A 243 3.08 -11.57 -13.95
N ILE A 244 4.08 -10.70 -14.16
CA ILE A 244 4.12 -9.36 -13.54
C ILE A 244 2.89 -8.56 -13.94
N ALA A 245 2.49 -8.58 -15.22
CA ALA A 245 1.31 -7.89 -15.71
C ALA A 245 0.01 -8.40 -15.05
N LEU A 246 -0.14 -9.72 -14.90
CA LEU A 246 -1.29 -10.34 -14.23
C LEU A 246 -1.38 -9.94 -12.75
N ILE A 247 -0.27 -10.00 -12.01
CA ILE A 247 -0.20 -9.55 -10.61
C ILE A 247 -0.52 -8.06 -10.51
N THR A 248 -0.02 -7.25 -11.44
CA THR A 248 -0.28 -5.81 -11.51
C THR A 248 -1.77 -5.52 -11.71
N VAL A 249 -2.42 -6.19 -12.67
CA VAL A 249 -3.86 -6.05 -12.90
C VAL A 249 -4.65 -6.48 -11.66
N GLY A 250 -4.28 -7.59 -11.01
CA GLY A 250 -4.92 -8.03 -9.78
C GLY A 250 -4.84 -7.00 -8.64
N ASN A 251 -3.67 -6.37 -8.47
CA ASN A 251 -3.45 -5.34 -7.46
C ASN A 251 -4.17 -4.02 -7.78
N LEU A 252 -4.20 -3.61 -9.05
CA LEU A 252 -4.96 -2.42 -9.48
C LEU A 252 -6.47 -2.64 -9.38
N ARG A 253 -6.95 -3.88 -9.59
CA ARG A 253 -8.33 -4.29 -9.32
C ARG A 253 -8.66 -4.36 -7.83
N GLY A 254 -7.69 -4.16 -6.93
CA GLY A 254 -7.96 -4.20 -5.50
C GLY A 254 -8.45 -5.57 -5.04
N ILE A 255 -7.91 -6.66 -5.59
CA ILE A 255 -8.14 -8.04 -5.10
C ILE A 255 -7.57 -8.25 -3.67
N ARG A 256 -7.20 -7.16 -2.97
CA ARG A 256 -6.66 -7.11 -1.60
C ARG A 256 -7.51 -7.84 -0.55
N GLU A 257 -8.75 -8.21 -0.85
CA GLU A 257 -9.70 -8.81 0.10
C GLU A 257 -9.75 -10.35 0.09
N ALA A 258 -9.03 -11.04 -0.80
CA ALA A 258 -9.09 -12.50 -0.87
C ALA A 258 -8.07 -13.19 0.08
N GLY A 259 -8.00 -12.78 1.36
CA GLY A 259 -7.01 -13.31 2.30
C GLY A 259 -7.03 -14.84 2.46
N THR A 260 -8.17 -15.48 2.18
CA THR A 260 -8.29 -16.95 2.12
C THR A 260 -7.74 -17.53 0.81
N LEU A 261 -8.00 -16.88 -0.34
CA LEU A 261 -7.51 -17.34 -1.65
C LEU A 261 -5.98 -17.26 -1.73
N PHE A 262 -5.39 -16.24 -1.11
CA PHE A 262 -3.94 -16.09 -1.01
C PHE A 262 -3.29 -17.01 0.03
N ALA A 263 -4.05 -17.57 0.97
CA ALA A 263 -3.48 -18.46 1.98
C ALA A 263 -3.24 -19.89 1.49
N ILE A 264 -4.07 -20.36 0.55
CA ILE A 264 -4.04 -21.75 0.04
C ILE A 264 -2.69 -22.09 -0.58
N PRO A 265 -2.10 -21.28 -1.50
CA PRO A 265 -0.82 -21.63 -2.12
C PRO A 265 0.33 -21.73 -1.13
N THR A 266 0.41 -20.83 -0.14
CA THR A 266 1.49 -20.86 0.85
C THR A 266 1.45 -22.11 1.70
N TYR A 267 0.27 -22.51 2.20
CA TYR A 267 0.15 -23.73 2.98
C TYR A 267 0.36 -25.00 2.15
N PHE A 268 -0.07 -24.98 0.88
CA PHE A 268 0.21 -26.06 -0.06
C PHE A 268 1.72 -26.21 -0.32
N PHE A 269 2.44 -25.09 -0.46
CA PHE A 269 3.91 -25.09 -0.55
C PHE A 269 4.58 -25.61 0.72
N ILE A 270 4.21 -25.11 1.90
CA ILE A 270 4.77 -25.57 3.18
C ILE A 270 4.56 -27.08 3.32
N LEU A 271 3.35 -27.57 3.04
CA LEU A 271 3.01 -28.99 3.15
C LEU A 271 3.79 -29.84 2.15
N SER A 272 3.83 -29.44 0.88
CA SER A 272 4.53 -30.20 -0.18
C SER A 272 6.04 -30.22 0.05
N MET A 273 6.66 -29.09 0.38
CA MET A 273 8.10 -29.02 0.71
C MET A 273 8.42 -29.81 1.98
N THR A 274 7.58 -29.73 3.02
CA THR A 274 7.75 -30.56 4.22
C THR A 274 7.65 -32.05 3.88
N THR A 275 6.73 -32.43 3.00
CA THR A 275 6.59 -33.83 2.54
C THR A 275 7.85 -34.30 1.82
N VAL A 276 8.40 -33.50 0.91
CA VAL A 276 9.69 -33.78 0.23
C VAL A 276 10.80 -33.96 1.27
N ILE A 277 10.88 -33.10 2.29
CA ILE A 277 11.89 -33.19 3.33
C ILE A 277 11.74 -34.47 4.17
N VAL A 278 10.52 -34.78 4.62
CA VAL A 278 10.25 -35.95 5.46
C VAL A 278 10.47 -37.25 4.68
N VAL A 279 9.98 -37.34 3.44
CA VAL A 279 10.19 -38.51 2.58
C VAL A 279 11.66 -38.67 2.22
N GLY A 280 12.36 -37.57 1.90
CA GLY A 280 13.80 -37.60 1.63
C GLY A 280 14.59 -38.07 2.85
N LEU A 281 14.25 -37.60 4.05
CA LEU A 281 14.89 -38.05 5.29
C LEU A 281 14.61 -39.54 5.56
N ALA A 282 13.37 -40.00 5.31
CA ALA A 282 13.02 -41.41 5.44
C ALA A 282 13.84 -42.29 4.48
N LYS A 283 14.02 -41.88 3.21
CA LYS A 283 14.89 -42.59 2.26
C LYS A 283 16.34 -42.66 2.73
N VAL A 284 16.87 -41.57 3.31
CA VAL A 284 18.23 -41.57 3.88
C VAL A 284 18.33 -42.52 5.09
N LEU A 285 17.29 -42.59 5.93
CA LEU A 285 17.25 -43.47 7.10
C LEU A 285 17.11 -44.95 6.74
N LEU A 286 16.33 -45.25 5.71
CA LEU A 286 16.09 -46.61 5.21
C LEU A 286 17.25 -47.15 4.36
N GLY A 287 18.19 -46.29 3.95
CA GLY A 287 19.28 -46.66 3.05
C GLY A 287 18.91 -46.66 1.57
N ASP A 288 17.74 -46.13 1.21
CA ASP A 288 17.26 -45.99 -0.17
C ASP A 288 17.83 -44.74 -0.88
N ALA A 289 18.61 -43.92 -0.16
CA ALA A 289 19.31 -42.78 -0.71
C ALA A 289 20.76 -43.15 -1.09
N PRO A 290 21.36 -42.47 -2.09
CA PRO A 290 22.75 -42.72 -2.48
C PRO A 290 23.78 -42.38 -1.38
N GLY A 291 23.39 -41.55 -0.41
CA GLY A 291 24.19 -41.18 0.77
C GLY A 291 23.56 -41.69 2.07
N SER A 292 24.30 -41.57 3.17
CA SER A 292 23.87 -41.95 4.52
C SER A 292 23.68 -40.74 5.44
N LEU A 293 23.23 -40.96 6.67
CA LEU A 293 23.13 -39.89 7.68
C LEU A 293 24.47 -39.18 7.95
N LEU A 294 25.58 -39.94 7.91
CA LEU A 294 26.91 -39.43 8.25
C LEU A 294 27.68 -38.98 6.99
N HIS A 295 27.54 -39.69 5.88
CA HIS A 295 28.30 -39.45 4.65
C HIS A 295 27.39 -39.00 3.49
N GLY A 296 27.75 -37.91 2.82
CA GLY A 296 27.06 -37.48 1.61
C GLY A 296 27.31 -38.44 0.45
N ALA A 297 26.36 -38.52 -0.49
CA ALA A 297 26.57 -39.23 -1.73
C ALA A 297 27.70 -38.58 -2.55
N PRO A 298 28.41 -39.35 -3.39
CA PRO A 298 29.25 -38.74 -4.42
C PRO A 298 28.39 -37.81 -5.29
N PRO A 299 28.96 -36.67 -5.75
CA PRO A 299 28.23 -35.70 -6.53
C PRO A 299 27.75 -36.33 -7.85
N GLU A 300 26.51 -36.02 -8.25
CA GLU A 300 25.87 -36.52 -9.48
C GLU A 300 26.75 -36.34 -10.71
N ARG A 301 27.51 -35.24 -10.74
CA ARG A 301 28.49 -34.93 -11.78
C ARG A 301 29.78 -34.44 -11.14
N THR A 302 30.91 -34.94 -11.63
CA THR A 302 32.23 -34.45 -11.24
C THR A 302 32.52 -33.13 -11.95
N VAL A 303 32.74 -32.07 -11.17
CA VAL A 303 33.12 -30.76 -11.68
C VAL A 303 34.48 -30.42 -11.11
N VAL A 304 35.44 -30.16 -12.01
CA VAL A 304 36.81 -29.80 -11.65
C VAL A 304 36.82 -28.39 -11.07
N ALA A 305 37.59 -28.21 -9.99
CA ALA A 305 37.74 -26.91 -9.36
C ALA A 305 38.34 -25.88 -10.33
N THR A 306 37.67 -24.73 -10.43
CA THR A 306 38.16 -23.56 -11.19
C THR A 306 38.84 -22.54 -10.28
N GLN A 307 38.58 -22.61 -8.97
CA GLN A 307 39.16 -21.75 -7.93
C GLN A 307 39.50 -22.58 -6.70
N GLY A 308 40.48 -22.14 -5.90
CA GLY A 308 40.80 -22.79 -4.63
C GLY A 308 39.69 -22.59 -3.59
N LEU A 309 39.43 -23.62 -2.78
CA LEU A 309 38.57 -23.50 -1.60
C LEU A 309 39.29 -22.66 -0.54
N GLY A 310 38.95 -21.37 -0.48
CA GLY A 310 39.50 -20.43 0.50
C GLY A 310 38.40 -19.70 1.27
N LEU A 311 38.77 -19.03 2.36
CA LEU A 311 37.84 -18.26 3.19
C LEU A 311 37.01 -17.25 2.38
N PHE A 312 37.60 -16.64 1.35
CA PHE A 312 36.91 -15.72 0.45
C PHE A 312 35.74 -16.38 -0.30
N LEU A 313 35.92 -17.62 -0.79
CA LEU A 313 34.86 -18.35 -1.48
C LEU A 313 33.75 -18.77 -0.51
N LEU A 314 34.11 -19.20 0.71
CA LEU A 314 33.15 -19.51 1.77
C LEU A 314 32.31 -18.28 2.15
N MET A 315 32.95 -17.11 2.29
CA MET A 315 32.26 -15.84 2.53
C MET A 315 31.33 -15.47 1.36
N ARG A 316 31.74 -15.73 0.11
CA ARG A 316 30.90 -15.50 -1.08
C ARG A 316 29.70 -16.45 -1.13
N ALA A 317 29.88 -17.72 -0.78
CA ALA A 317 28.80 -18.71 -0.70
C ALA A 317 27.81 -18.35 0.42
N PHE A 318 28.31 -17.97 1.59
CA PHE A 318 27.51 -17.43 2.70
C PHE A 318 26.73 -16.18 2.28
N SER A 319 27.37 -15.26 1.56
CA SER A 319 26.74 -14.04 1.03
C SER A 319 25.65 -14.34 -0.02
N SER A 320 25.74 -15.44 -0.77
CA SER A 320 24.67 -15.85 -1.70
C SER A 320 23.51 -16.50 -0.97
N GLY A 321 23.81 -17.40 -0.03
CA GLY A 321 22.78 -18.05 0.78
C GLY A 321 22.02 -17.12 1.72
N SER A 322 22.59 -15.98 2.12
CA SER A 322 21.92 -15.02 2.98
C SER A 322 20.66 -14.39 2.38
N ALA A 323 20.44 -14.56 1.06
CA ALA A 323 19.17 -14.27 0.40
C ALA A 323 17.97 -15.05 1.01
N ALA A 324 18.22 -16.15 1.73
CA ALA A 324 17.20 -16.86 2.50
C ALA A 324 16.50 -15.98 3.55
N LEU A 325 17.16 -14.95 4.09
CA LEU A 325 16.64 -14.12 5.19
C LEU A 325 15.72 -12.99 4.71
N THR A 326 15.56 -12.83 3.41
CA THR A 326 14.74 -11.75 2.88
C THR A 326 13.26 -11.97 3.14
N GLY A 327 12.44 -10.91 3.11
CA GLY A 327 11.01 -10.99 3.38
C GLY A 327 10.58 -11.08 4.85
N ILE A 328 11.48 -11.27 5.81
CA ILE A 328 11.16 -11.26 7.27
C ILE A 328 10.52 -9.92 7.69
N GLU A 329 10.96 -8.83 7.08
CA GLU A 329 10.49 -7.48 7.36
C GLU A 329 9.02 -7.25 6.99
N ALA A 330 8.44 -8.04 6.08
CA ALA A 330 7.06 -7.89 5.65
C ALA A 330 6.07 -7.98 6.84
N ILE A 331 6.33 -8.88 7.80
CA ILE A 331 5.50 -9.02 9.00
C ILE A 331 5.64 -7.78 9.91
N SER A 332 6.85 -7.22 10.01
CA SER A 332 7.10 -6.02 10.83
C SER A 332 6.45 -4.75 10.26
N ASN A 333 6.29 -4.70 8.93
CA ASN A 333 5.60 -3.62 8.24
C ASN A 333 4.07 -3.78 8.34
N GLY A 334 3.57 -5.02 8.42
CA GLY A 334 2.15 -5.37 8.41
C GLY A 334 1.45 -5.41 9.78
N VAL A 335 2.09 -4.98 10.87
CA VAL A 335 1.54 -5.10 12.25
C VAL A 335 0.10 -4.57 12.40
N PRO A 336 -0.29 -3.40 11.84
CA PRO A 336 -1.65 -2.85 12.00
C PRO A 336 -2.77 -3.71 11.38
N VAL A 337 -2.41 -4.62 10.47
CA VAL A 337 -3.38 -5.45 9.73
C VAL A 337 -3.85 -6.65 10.57
N PHE A 338 -3.15 -6.99 11.64
CA PHE A 338 -3.48 -8.12 12.48
C PHE A 338 -4.74 -7.91 13.32
N LYS A 339 -5.40 -9.00 13.72
CA LYS A 339 -6.43 -8.95 14.76
C LYS A 339 -5.84 -8.50 16.09
N LYS A 340 -6.59 -7.71 16.87
CA LYS A 340 -6.19 -7.35 18.25
C LYS A 340 -6.09 -8.62 19.12
N PRO A 341 -5.09 -8.74 20.00
CA PRO A 341 -3.91 -7.86 20.16
C PRO A 341 -2.89 -7.98 19.01
N GLU A 342 -2.68 -6.89 18.25
CA GLU A 342 -1.92 -6.83 17.00
C GLU A 342 -0.46 -7.25 17.19
N VAL A 343 0.25 -6.59 18.11
CA VAL A 343 1.67 -6.84 18.44
C VAL A 343 1.92 -8.30 18.83
N ARG A 344 1.06 -8.88 19.68
CA ARG A 344 1.21 -10.28 20.14
C ARG A 344 1.05 -11.24 18.96
N ASN A 345 0.05 -11.01 18.12
CA ASN A 345 -0.22 -11.85 16.96
C ASN A 345 0.89 -11.75 15.90
N ALA A 346 1.40 -10.54 15.63
CA ALA A 346 2.52 -10.33 14.72
C ALA A 346 3.80 -11.03 15.21
N ARG A 347 4.12 -10.94 16.52
CA ARG A 347 5.29 -11.61 17.11
C ARG A 347 5.22 -13.14 17.02
N ILE A 348 4.06 -13.73 17.32
CA ILE A 348 3.86 -15.18 17.18
C ILE A 348 4.05 -15.59 15.71
N THR A 349 3.46 -14.83 14.79
CA THR A 349 3.53 -15.11 13.35
C THR A 349 4.98 -15.04 12.84
N MET A 350 5.75 -14.04 13.26
CA MET A 350 7.17 -13.91 12.93
C MET A 350 8.01 -15.08 13.47
N ALA A 351 7.79 -15.50 14.72
CA ALA A 351 8.51 -16.63 15.29
C ALA A 351 8.17 -17.95 14.57
N THR A 352 6.89 -18.18 14.24
CA THR A 352 6.45 -19.35 13.45
C THR A 352 7.05 -19.34 12.05
N MET A 353 7.07 -18.18 11.40
CA MET A 353 7.69 -18.00 10.08
C MET A 353 9.18 -18.33 10.12
N ALA A 354 9.93 -17.79 11.09
CA ALA A 354 11.36 -18.06 11.23
C ALA A 354 11.66 -19.54 11.49
N GLY A 355 10.85 -20.19 12.35
CA GLY A 355 10.98 -21.63 12.59
C GLY A 355 10.71 -22.47 11.33
N ALA A 356 9.64 -22.14 10.59
CA ALA A 356 9.31 -22.83 9.35
C ALA A 356 10.39 -22.61 8.28
N LEU A 357 10.87 -21.37 8.09
CA LEU A 357 11.93 -21.06 7.16
C LEU A 357 13.23 -21.81 7.50
N ALA A 358 13.65 -21.81 8.77
CA ALA A 358 14.84 -22.53 9.22
C ALA A 358 14.71 -24.03 8.94
N PHE A 359 13.55 -24.63 9.23
CA PHE A 359 13.28 -26.04 8.95
C PHE A 359 13.35 -26.36 7.46
N LEU A 360 12.68 -25.58 6.60
CA LEU A 360 12.68 -25.79 5.16
C LEU A 360 14.09 -25.63 4.57
N PHE A 361 14.77 -24.53 4.90
CA PHE A 361 16.09 -24.22 4.36
C PHE A 361 17.19 -25.21 4.78
N LEU A 362 17.23 -25.58 6.07
CA LEU A 362 18.17 -26.59 6.56
C LEU A 362 17.84 -27.98 6.00
N GLY A 363 16.55 -28.32 5.91
CA GLY A 363 16.09 -29.59 5.36
C GLY A 363 16.49 -29.78 3.89
N ILE A 364 16.24 -28.78 3.04
CA ILE A 364 16.64 -28.80 1.62
C ILE A 364 18.15 -28.87 1.48
N THR A 365 18.90 -28.08 2.26
CA THR A 365 20.38 -28.07 2.19
C THR A 365 20.97 -29.40 2.64
N PHE A 366 20.43 -29.99 3.72
CA PHE A 366 20.83 -31.30 4.20
C PHE A 366 20.58 -32.38 3.14
N LEU A 367 19.36 -32.47 2.61
CA LEU A 367 19.05 -33.48 1.62
C LEU A 367 19.83 -33.28 0.32
N SER A 368 20.03 -32.05 -0.14
CA SER A 368 20.82 -31.77 -1.33
C SER A 368 22.26 -32.31 -1.19
N SER A 369 22.86 -32.14 0.00
CA SER A 369 24.17 -32.72 0.32
C SER A 369 24.14 -34.25 0.39
N ARG A 370 23.08 -34.85 0.96
CA ARG A 370 22.97 -36.32 1.08
C ARG A 370 22.68 -37.03 -0.25
N PHE A 371 21.93 -36.39 -1.14
CA PHE A 371 21.66 -36.91 -2.48
C PHE A 371 22.75 -36.56 -3.51
N GLY A 372 23.76 -35.77 -3.13
CA GLY A 372 24.86 -35.38 -4.03
C GLY A 372 24.39 -34.48 -5.18
N LEU A 373 23.36 -33.67 -4.95
CA LEU A 373 22.76 -32.82 -6.00
C LEU A 373 23.74 -31.72 -6.41
N VAL A 374 23.98 -31.61 -7.71
CA VAL A 374 24.86 -30.60 -8.29
C VAL A 374 24.00 -29.55 -9.01
N PRO A 375 24.20 -28.24 -8.76
CA PRO A 375 23.45 -27.21 -9.47
C PRO A 375 23.89 -27.13 -10.94
N GLY A 376 22.98 -26.72 -11.82
CA GLY A 376 23.22 -26.61 -13.26
C GLY A 376 22.33 -27.50 -14.12
N GLY A 377 22.30 -27.17 -15.42
CA GLY A 377 21.22 -27.55 -16.33
C GLY A 377 20.03 -26.59 -16.25
N ASP A 378 18.99 -26.82 -17.03
CA ASP A 378 17.76 -25.99 -17.03
C ASP A 378 16.80 -26.35 -15.88
N GLU A 379 17.34 -26.91 -14.78
CA GLU A 379 16.57 -27.41 -13.63
C GLU A 379 17.12 -26.92 -12.30
N THR A 380 16.20 -26.45 -11.44
CA THR A 380 16.51 -26.03 -10.06
C THR A 380 16.85 -27.20 -9.13
N ILE A 381 17.62 -26.95 -8.06
CA ILE A 381 17.94 -27.94 -7.02
C ILE A 381 16.68 -28.49 -6.36
N VAL A 382 15.71 -27.61 -6.12
CA VAL A 382 14.38 -27.96 -5.59
C VAL A 382 13.66 -28.92 -6.53
N SER A 383 13.70 -28.68 -7.85
CA SER A 383 13.19 -29.64 -8.84
C SER A 383 13.88 -30.98 -8.78
N LYS A 384 15.22 -31.01 -8.78
CA LYS A 384 15.98 -32.26 -8.69
C LYS A 384 15.65 -33.04 -7.42
N LEU A 385 15.58 -32.35 -6.28
CA LEU A 385 15.18 -32.95 -5.01
C LEU A 385 13.76 -33.54 -5.07
N GLY A 386 12.83 -32.80 -5.67
CA GLY A 386 11.46 -33.28 -5.93
C GLY A 386 11.43 -34.55 -6.78
N LYS A 387 12.21 -34.61 -7.86
CA LYS A 387 12.29 -35.80 -8.73
C LYS A 387 12.84 -37.02 -8.00
N VAL A 388 13.93 -36.86 -7.25
CA VAL A 388 14.58 -37.96 -6.52
C VAL A 388 13.72 -38.48 -5.35
N THR A 389 12.94 -37.59 -4.72
CA THR A 389 12.08 -37.96 -3.58
C THR A 389 10.72 -38.50 -4.03
N LEU A 390 10.02 -37.79 -4.91
CA LEU A 390 8.63 -38.06 -5.31
C LEU A 390 8.49 -38.77 -6.67
N GLY A 391 9.58 -38.95 -7.43
CA GLY A 391 9.55 -39.44 -8.81
C GLY A 391 9.13 -38.36 -9.80
N SER A 392 8.74 -38.75 -11.02
CA SER A 392 8.30 -37.86 -12.11
C SER A 392 6.76 -37.84 -12.29
N GLY A 393 6.00 -38.22 -11.26
CA GLY A 393 4.54 -38.33 -11.31
C GLY A 393 3.78 -37.07 -10.87
N ILE A 394 2.49 -37.24 -10.60
CA ILE A 394 1.58 -36.15 -10.21
C ILE A 394 2.05 -35.37 -8.96
N PHE A 395 2.71 -36.03 -8.01
CA PHE A 395 3.22 -35.40 -6.80
C PHE A 395 4.38 -34.42 -7.09
N TYR A 396 5.23 -34.74 -8.06
CA TYR A 396 6.31 -33.84 -8.50
C TYR A 396 5.75 -32.59 -9.19
N TYR A 397 4.81 -32.75 -10.13
CA TYR A 397 4.17 -31.62 -10.78
C TYR A 397 3.38 -30.75 -9.78
N GLY A 398 2.66 -31.38 -8.84
CA GLY A 398 1.99 -30.67 -7.75
C GLY A 398 2.95 -29.83 -6.90
N TYR A 399 4.12 -30.37 -6.58
CA TYR A 399 5.18 -29.66 -5.85
C TYR A 399 5.80 -28.50 -6.65
N GLN A 400 6.04 -28.67 -7.95
CA GLN A 400 6.51 -27.57 -8.82
C GLN A 400 5.48 -26.45 -8.94
N VAL A 401 4.19 -26.79 -9.08
CA VAL A 401 3.09 -25.82 -9.07
C VAL A 401 3.03 -25.09 -7.72
N ALA A 402 3.18 -25.80 -6.60
CA ALA A 402 3.22 -25.18 -5.27
C ALA A 402 4.36 -24.16 -5.15
N THR A 403 5.55 -24.53 -5.64
CA THR A 403 6.75 -23.69 -5.64
C THR A 403 6.56 -22.44 -6.50
N ALA A 404 6.05 -22.60 -7.73
CA ALA A 404 5.76 -21.48 -8.63
C ALA A 404 4.72 -20.52 -8.03
N LEU A 405 3.63 -21.05 -7.44
CA LEU A 405 2.58 -20.21 -6.86
C LEU A 405 3.04 -19.45 -5.63
N VAL A 406 3.86 -20.03 -4.74
CA VAL A 406 4.37 -19.30 -3.58
C VAL A 406 5.33 -18.19 -3.99
N LEU A 407 6.11 -18.38 -5.07
CA LEU A 407 7.01 -17.37 -5.63
C LEU A 407 6.23 -16.22 -6.30
N VAL A 408 5.12 -16.53 -6.99
CA VAL A 408 4.17 -15.50 -7.45
C VAL A 408 3.59 -14.70 -6.29
N LEU A 409 3.27 -15.39 -5.19
CA LEU A 409 2.73 -14.75 -4.00
C LEU A 409 3.78 -13.90 -3.27
N ALA A 410 5.04 -14.33 -3.28
CA ALA A 410 6.17 -13.54 -2.79
C ALA A 410 6.28 -12.21 -3.54
N ALA A 411 6.21 -12.22 -4.88
CA ALA A 411 6.15 -11.00 -5.67
C ALA A 411 4.97 -10.08 -5.29
N ASN A 412 3.81 -10.67 -4.96
CA ASN A 412 2.65 -9.93 -4.49
C ASN A 412 2.88 -9.25 -3.11
N THR A 413 3.81 -9.73 -2.29
CA THR A 413 4.19 -9.06 -1.03
C THR A 413 4.75 -7.66 -1.31
N SER A 414 5.61 -7.50 -2.32
CA SER A 414 6.11 -6.20 -2.75
C SER A 414 5.04 -5.26 -3.28
N PHE A 415 4.04 -5.78 -3.99
CA PHE A 415 2.88 -4.96 -4.42
C PHE A 415 2.02 -4.47 -3.26
N ASN A 416 2.08 -5.13 -2.10
CA ASN A 416 1.47 -4.67 -0.87
C ASN A 416 2.38 -3.76 -0.03
N GLY A 417 3.71 -3.93 -0.10
CA GLY A 417 4.70 -3.16 0.67
C GLY A 417 5.17 -1.85 0.03
N PHE A 418 5.55 -1.87 -1.25
CA PHE A 418 6.11 -0.72 -1.96
C PHE A 418 5.15 0.48 -2.02
N PRO A 419 3.86 0.33 -2.41
CA PRO A 419 3.03 1.51 -2.60
C PRO A 419 2.72 2.29 -1.30
N PRO A 420 2.43 1.64 -0.14
CA PRO A 420 2.36 2.33 1.14
C PRO A 420 3.67 3.02 1.54
N LEU A 421 4.84 2.39 1.35
CA LEU A 421 6.14 3.01 1.66
C LEU A 421 6.38 4.25 0.78
N ALA A 422 6.12 4.14 -0.52
CA ALA A 422 6.22 5.28 -1.44
C ALA A 422 5.24 6.41 -1.07
N ALA A 423 4.06 6.08 -0.57
CA ALA A 423 3.10 7.06 -0.07
C ALA A 423 3.60 7.76 1.21
N ILE A 424 4.25 7.05 2.13
CA ILE A 424 4.88 7.63 3.33
C ILE A 424 6.00 8.59 2.91
N LEU A 425 6.93 8.15 2.07
CA LEU A 425 8.01 8.99 1.54
C LEU A 425 7.50 10.22 0.77
N SER A 426 6.37 10.09 0.07
CA SER A 426 5.70 11.19 -0.63
C SER A 426 5.13 12.23 0.34
N ARG A 427 4.51 11.79 1.45
CA ARG A 427 4.03 12.68 2.53
C ARG A 427 5.19 13.40 3.21
N ASP A 428 6.32 12.72 3.36
CA ASP A 428 7.56 13.29 3.89
C ASP A 428 8.31 14.18 2.87
N ARG A 429 7.70 14.46 1.71
CA ARG A 429 8.24 15.33 0.64
C ARG A 429 9.53 14.82 -0.01
N PHE A 430 9.75 13.50 -0.02
CA PHE A 430 10.88 12.85 -0.70
C PHE A 430 10.49 12.22 -2.04
N LEU A 431 9.21 11.96 -2.27
CA LEU A 431 8.69 11.50 -3.56
C LEU A 431 7.65 12.48 -4.15
N PRO A 432 7.37 12.39 -5.46
CA PRO A 432 6.31 13.18 -6.09
C PRO A 432 4.98 13.00 -5.36
N ARG A 433 4.18 14.07 -5.23
CA ARG A 433 2.93 14.01 -4.44
C ARG A 433 1.97 12.94 -4.96
N GLN A 434 2.04 12.58 -6.25
CA GLN A 434 1.20 11.57 -6.92
C GLN A 434 1.21 10.18 -6.24
N PHE A 435 2.30 9.81 -5.57
CA PHE A 435 2.41 8.53 -4.86
C PHE A 435 1.54 8.45 -3.61
N SER A 436 1.23 9.59 -2.98
CA SER A 436 0.33 9.64 -1.82
C SER A 436 -1.14 9.46 -2.19
N PHE A 437 -1.49 9.57 -3.48
CA PHE A 437 -2.87 9.45 -3.95
C PHE A 437 -3.27 7.98 -4.10
N ARG A 438 -4.42 7.65 -3.52
CA ARG A 438 -5.11 6.38 -3.74
C ARG A 438 -6.09 6.57 -4.90
N GLY A 439 -6.07 5.66 -5.87
CA GLY A 439 -6.99 5.67 -7.00
C GLY A 439 -8.41 5.26 -6.61
N ASP A 440 -9.31 5.18 -7.60
CA ASP A 440 -10.75 4.87 -7.46
C ASP A 440 -11.07 3.58 -6.69
N ARG A 441 -10.12 2.65 -6.58
CA ARG A 441 -10.21 1.39 -5.81
C ARG A 441 -9.36 1.39 -4.55
N LEU A 442 -8.99 2.57 -4.06
CA LEU A 442 -8.25 2.80 -2.83
C LEU A 442 -6.83 2.16 -2.83
N ALA A 443 -6.33 1.81 -4.01
CA ALA A 443 -4.97 1.34 -4.24
C ALA A 443 -4.06 2.49 -4.68
N TYR A 444 -2.80 2.49 -4.25
CA TYR A 444 -1.80 3.47 -4.68
C TYR A 444 -1.30 3.12 -6.10
N SER A 445 -2.11 3.44 -7.11
CA SER A 445 -1.90 2.98 -8.50
C SER A 445 -0.55 3.39 -9.09
N HIS A 446 -0.05 4.58 -8.77
CA HIS A 446 1.26 5.05 -9.26
C HIS A 446 2.40 4.20 -8.70
N GLY A 447 2.34 3.87 -7.42
CA GLY A 447 3.33 2.97 -6.79
C GLY A 447 3.31 1.58 -7.40
N ILE A 448 2.12 1.02 -7.65
CA ILE A 448 1.95 -0.29 -8.29
C ILE A 448 2.54 -0.31 -9.70
N LEU A 449 2.22 0.69 -10.52
CA LEU A 449 2.69 0.76 -11.92
C LEU A 449 4.20 0.95 -12.01
N ILE A 450 4.79 1.78 -11.16
CA ILE A 450 6.23 2.03 -11.16
C ILE A 450 6.99 0.79 -10.70
N LEU A 451 6.51 0.11 -9.65
CA LEU A 451 7.06 -1.17 -9.21
C LEU A 451 7.03 -2.21 -10.36
N ALA A 452 5.87 -2.39 -10.99
CA ALA A 452 5.69 -3.35 -12.07
C ALA A 452 6.61 -3.06 -13.27
N THR A 453 6.70 -1.80 -13.66
CA THR A 453 7.54 -1.39 -14.81
C THR A 453 9.01 -1.59 -14.50
N ALA A 454 9.48 -1.14 -13.32
CA ALA A 454 10.87 -1.31 -12.92
C ALA A 454 11.25 -2.80 -12.81
N ALA A 455 10.37 -3.62 -12.22
CA ALA A 455 10.61 -5.05 -12.10
C ALA A 455 10.60 -5.77 -13.45
N ALA A 456 9.68 -5.44 -14.35
CA ALA A 456 9.65 -6.01 -15.71
C ALA A 456 10.90 -5.63 -16.51
N VAL A 457 11.38 -4.38 -16.38
CA VAL A 457 12.61 -3.92 -17.03
C VAL A 457 13.83 -4.68 -16.48
N LEU A 458 13.97 -4.83 -15.16
CA LEU A 458 15.07 -5.61 -14.59
C LEU A 458 15.00 -7.09 -15.02
N LEU A 459 13.82 -7.71 -14.96
CA LEU A 459 13.63 -9.08 -15.40
C LEU A 459 14.03 -9.27 -16.87
N ALA A 460 13.70 -8.32 -17.75
CA ALA A 460 14.10 -8.36 -19.14
C ALA A 460 15.61 -8.14 -19.34
N ILE A 461 16.22 -7.17 -18.64
CA ILE A 461 17.67 -6.88 -18.71
C ILE A 461 18.50 -8.11 -18.29
N PHE A 462 18.06 -8.83 -17.26
CA PHE A 462 18.73 -10.02 -16.75
C PHE A 462 18.24 -11.32 -17.41
N GLU A 463 17.45 -11.23 -18.48
CA GLU A 463 16.96 -12.37 -19.26
C GLU A 463 16.20 -13.43 -18.43
N GLY A 464 15.58 -13.03 -17.32
CA GLY A 464 14.91 -13.94 -16.39
C GLY A 464 15.86 -14.88 -15.61
N ASP A 465 17.16 -14.59 -15.57
CA ASP A 465 18.16 -15.40 -14.85
C ASP A 465 18.18 -15.04 -13.35
N VAL A 466 17.74 -16.00 -12.54
CA VAL A 466 17.69 -15.91 -11.08
C VAL A 466 19.08 -15.66 -10.48
N ASN A 467 20.10 -16.35 -11.00
CA ASN A 467 21.46 -16.33 -10.46
C ASN A 467 22.13 -14.96 -10.66
N ARG A 468 21.72 -14.21 -11.68
CA ARG A 468 22.18 -12.83 -11.92
C ARG A 468 21.40 -11.80 -11.11
N LEU A 469 20.14 -12.07 -10.78
CA LEU A 469 19.27 -11.17 -10.03
C LEU A 469 19.52 -11.23 -8.51
N ILE A 470 19.72 -12.41 -7.93
CA ILE A 470 19.89 -12.59 -6.47
C ILE A 470 21.06 -11.78 -5.88
N PRO A 471 22.25 -11.69 -6.53
CA PRO A 471 23.34 -10.85 -6.04
C PRO A 471 22.97 -9.37 -5.80
N LEU A 472 22.04 -8.83 -6.59
CA LEU A 472 21.58 -7.44 -6.47
C LEU A 472 20.76 -7.22 -5.21
N TYR A 473 20.02 -8.25 -4.82
CA TYR A 473 18.96 -8.22 -3.81
C TYR A 473 19.50 -8.22 -2.39
N ALA A 474 20.48 -9.08 -2.09
CA ALA A 474 20.94 -9.29 -0.72
C ALA A 474 21.48 -8.00 -0.05
N LEU A 475 22.14 -7.11 -0.80
CA LEU A 475 22.77 -5.92 -0.20
C LEU A 475 21.75 -4.94 0.39
N GLY A 476 20.65 -4.68 -0.31
CA GLY A 476 19.62 -3.72 0.12
C GLY A 476 18.99 -4.12 1.45
N VAL A 477 18.61 -5.39 1.57
CA VAL A 477 18.03 -5.97 2.80
C VAL A 477 18.97 -5.80 3.99
N PHE A 478 20.25 -6.17 3.85
CA PHE A 478 21.17 -6.09 4.97
C PHE A 478 21.53 -4.65 5.37
N VAL A 479 21.54 -3.70 4.42
CA VAL A 479 21.65 -2.27 4.74
C VAL A 479 20.42 -1.79 5.53
N SER A 480 19.22 -2.15 5.07
CA SER A 480 17.96 -1.86 5.76
C SER A 480 17.94 -2.45 7.18
N PHE A 481 18.34 -3.71 7.33
CA PHE A 481 18.43 -4.38 8.63
C PHE A 481 19.43 -3.69 9.55
N THR A 482 20.63 -3.38 9.06
CA THR A 482 21.68 -2.71 9.83
C THR A 482 21.20 -1.36 10.36
N LEU A 483 20.53 -0.56 9.53
CA LEU A 483 20.00 0.75 9.92
C LEU A 483 18.83 0.61 10.90
N SER A 484 17.94 -0.35 10.69
CA SER A 484 16.84 -0.62 11.62
C SER A 484 17.37 -1.04 13.00
N GLN A 485 18.32 -1.98 13.04
CA GLN A 485 18.88 -2.48 14.30
C GLN A 485 19.71 -1.40 15.01
N SER A 486 20.50 -0.62 14.28
CA SER A 486 21.23 0.53 14.83
C SER A 486 20.25 1.59 15.37
N GLY A 487 19.11 1.80 14.71
CA GLY A 487 18.03 2.65 15.20
C GLY A 487 17.45 2.14 16.52
N MET A 488 17.20 0.83 16.63
CA MET A 488 16.72 0.21 17.86
C MET A 488 17.75 0.29 19.01
N VAL A 489 19.05 0.19 18.72
CA VAL A 489 20.10 0.44 19.72
C VAL A 489 19.97 1.85 20.30
N ARG A 490 19.82 2.86 19.44
CA ARG A 490 19.63 4.26 19.88
C ARG A 490 18.30 4.47 20.60
N HIS A 491 17.24 3.79 20.17
CA HIS A 491 15.94 3.79 20.85
C HIS A 491 16.06 3.32 22.30
N TRP A 492 16.70 2.16 22.52
CA TRP A 492 16.89 1.59 23.86
C TRP A 492 17.79 2.45 24.76
N LEU A 493 18.82 3.09 24.19
CA LEU A 493 19.68 4.03 24.92
C LEU A 493 18.94 5.32 25.33
N ARG A 494 17.97 5.77 24.52
CA ARG A 494 17.20 7.00 24.76
C ARG A 494 16.08 6.80 25.77
N LEU A 495 15.23 5.79 25.59
CA LEU A 495 14.01 5.61 26.42
C LEU A 495 14.26 4.83 27.72
N LYS A 496 15.24 3.91 27.75
CA LYS A 496 15.63 3.11 28.94
C LYS A 496 14.46 2.43 29.68
N GLU A 497 13.46 1.93 28.95
CA GLU A 497 12.30 1.23 29.52
C GLU A 497 12.66 -0.12 30.18
N ALA A 498 11.69 -0.76 30.85
CA ALA A 498 11.90 -2.06 31.48
C ALA A 498 12.42 -3.11 30.47
N GLY A 499 13.58 -3.71 30.76
CA GLY A 499 14.26 -4.66 29.88
C GLY A 499 15.17 -4.03 28.82
N TRP A 500 15.47 -2.72 28.89
CA TRP A 500 16.31 -2.03 27.92
C TRP A 500 17.71 -2.64 27.74
N ARG A 501 18.30 -3.24 28.77
CA ARG A 501 19.63 -3.90 28.66
C ARG A 501 19.58 -5.11 27.73
N THR A 502 18.54 -5.94 27.88
CA THR A 502 18.30 -7.10 27.00
C THR A 502 17.93 -6.63 25.59
N GLY A 503 17.12 -5.57 25.50
CA GLY A 503 16.79 -4.89 24.25
C GLY A 503 18.04 -4.45 23.49
N LEU A 504 18.90 -3.72 24.18
CA LEU A 504 20.18 -3.21 23.69
C LEU A 504 21.12 -4.33 23.25
N ALA A 505 21.27 -5.39 24.05
CA ALA A 505 22.17 -6.49 23.72
C ALA A 505 21.75 -7.23 22.45
N ILE A 506 20.45 -7.53 22.30
CA ILE A 506 19.92 -8.22 21.12
C ILE A 506 19.98 -7.31 19.89
N SER A 507 19.55 -6.04 20.02
CA SER A 507 19.60 -5.07 18.91
C SER A 507 21.04 -4.77 18.49
N GLY A 508 21.97 -4.70 19.45
CA GLY A 508 23.40 -4.50 19.20
C GLY A 508 24.03 -5.68 18.51
N LEU A 509 23.75 -6.91 18.96
CA LEU A 509 24.19 -8.13 18.29
C LEU A 509 23.65 -8.20 16.86
N GLY A 510 22.36 -7.89 16.67
CA GLY A 510 21.73 -7.81 15.36
C GLY A 510 22.37 -6.77 14.45
N ALA A 511 22.64 -5.56 14.96
CA ALA A 511 23.30 -4.49 14.20
C ALA A 511 24.72 -4.89 13.77
N VAL A 512 25.51 -5.48 14.66
CA VAL A 512 26.88 -5.94 14.33
C VAL A 512 26.84 -7.09 13.32
N ALA A 513 26.00 -8.11 13.55
CA ALA A 513 25.89 -9.26 12.65
C ALA A 513 25.45 -8.85 11.24
N THR A 514 24.42 -8.00 11.14
CA THR A 514 23.91 -7.52 9.83
C THR A 514 24.88 -6.56 9.15
N ALA A 515 25.62 -5.73 9.89
CA ALA A 515 26.67 -4.89 9.35
C ALA A 515 27.83 -5.71 8.77
N ILE A 516 28.30 -6.74 9.49
CA ILE A 516 29.34 -7.66 8.99
C ILE A 516 28.88 -8.31 7.69
N VAL A 517 27.63 -8.81 7.65
CA VAL A 517 27.07 -9.43 6.44
C VAL A 517 26.98 -8.44 5.29
N ALA A 518 26.51 -7.21 5.54
CA ALA A 518 26.45 -6.16 4.52
C ALA A 518 27.84 -5.84 3.93
N VAL A 519 28.88 -5.76 4.78
CA VAL A 519 30.27 -5.56 4.34
C VAL A 519 30.76 -6.76 3.53
N VAL A 520 30.52 -7.98 4.00
CA VAL A 520 30.90 -9.21 3.27
C VAL A 520 30.24 -9.26 1.90
N ILE A 521 28.94 -8.95 1.80
CA ILE A 521 28.23 -8.87 0.51
C ILE A 521 28.85 -7.80 -0.37
N GLY A 522 29.07 -6.59 0.16
CA GLY A 522 29.65 -5.48 -0.57
C GLY A 522 31.03 -5.78 -1.14
N LEU A 523 31.87 -6.50 -0.39
CA LEU A 523 33.22 -6.88 -0.83
C LEU A 523 33.22 -8.07 -1.79
N THR A 524 32.46 -9.13 -1.49
CA THR A 524 32.52 -10.39 -2.26
C THR A 524 31.71 -10.36 -3.55
N LYS A 525 30.63 -9.58 -3.60
CA LYS A 525 29.72 -9.50 -4.75
C LYS A 525 29.89 -8.26 -5.62
N PHE A 526 30.89 -7.42 -5.33
CA PHE A 526 31.16 -6.22 -6.14
C PHE A 526 31.37 -6.57 -7.61
N THR A 527 32.13 -7.62 -7.91
CA THR A 527 32.42 -8.07 -9.28
C THR A 527 31.25 -8.80 -9.94
N THR A 528 30.31 -9.34 -9.17
CA THR A 528 29.14 -10.09 -9.67
C THR A 528 27.89 -9.22 -9.83
N GLY A 529 28.01 -7.90 -9.74
CA GLY A 529 26.91 -6.96 -10.02
C GLY A 529 26.32 -6.25 -8.81
N ALA A 530 26.79 -6.49 -7.58
CA ALA A 530 26.26 -5.78 -6.40
C ALA A 530 26.41 -4.25 -6.49
N TRP A 531 27.35 -3.74 -7.29
CA TRP A 531 27.49 -2.32 -7.57
C TRP A 531 26.24 -1.69 -8.21
N ILE A 532 25.43 -2.48 -8.95
CA ILE A 532 24.19 -2.01 -9.58
C ILE A 532 23.17 -1.63 -8.51
N SER A 533 23.01 -2.43 -7.45
CA SER A 533 22.07 -2.11 -6.37
C SER A 533 22.53 -0.90 -5.55
N ILE A 534 23.85 -0.76 -5.32
CA ILE A 534 24.44 0.45 -4.73
C ILE A 534 24.10 1.67 -5.60
N LEU A 535 24.33 1.58 -6.90
CA LEU A 535 24.05 2.67 -7.83
C LEU A 535 22.55 3.03 -7.85
N MET A 536 21.67 2.04 -7.85
CA MET A 536 20.21 2.26 -7.76
C MET A 536 19.82 2.95 -6.45
N MET A 537 20.36 2.52 -5.31
CA MET A 537 20.11 3.16 -4.02
C MET A 537 20.61 4.61 -4.00
N LEU A 538 21.83 4.86 -4.49
CA LEU A 538 22.40 6.21 -4.58
C LEU A 538 21.60 7.10 -5.53
N ALA A 539 21.16 6.57 -6.67
CA ALA A 539 20.30 7.28 -7.60
C ALA A 539 18.96 7.66 -6.98
N LEU A 540 18.31 6.74 -6.24
CA LEU A 540 17.08 7.04 -5.51
C LEU A 540 17.29 8.08 -4.41
N ILE A 541 18.38 7.99 -3.63
CA ILE A 541 18.72 9.00 -2.62
C ILE A 541 18.93 10.36 -3.27
N ALA A 542 19.61 10.43 -4.41
CA ALA A 542 19.79 11.66 -5.18
C ALA A 542 18.45 12.23 -5.66
N VAL A 543 17.55 11.38 -6.17
CA VAL A 543 16.18 11.77 -6.55
C VAL A 543 15.41 12.31 -5.34
N PHE A 544 15.46 11.63 -4.19
CA PHE A 544 14.82 12.10 -2.96
C PHE A 544 15.34 13.46 -2.53
N ALA A 545 16.66 13.64 -2.54
CA ALA A 545 17.31 14.90 -2.18
C ALA A 545 16.94 16.02 -3.17
N MET A 546 16.90 15.73 -4.47
CA MET A 546 16.51 16.69 -5.51
C MET A 546 15.05 17.13 -5.35
N ILE A 547 14.13 16.18 -5.19
CA ILE A 547 12.69 16.47 -5.00
C ILE A 547 12.48 17.28 -3.72
N ARG A 548 13.15 16.89 -2.64
CA ARG A 548 13.05 17.60 -1.36
C ARG A 548 13.58 19.03 -1.46
N ARG A 549 14.76 19.22 -2.07
CA ARG A 549 15.33 20.55 -2.33
C ARG A 549 14.39 21.41 -3.15
N HIS A 550 13.77 20.84 -4.19
CA HIS A 550 12.77 21.53 -5.00
C HIS A 550 11.55 21.96 -4.19
N TYR A 551 10.98 21.07 -3.38
CA TYR A 551 9.84 21.40 -2.54
C TYR A 551 10.17 22.40 -1.43
N ASP A 552 11.34 22.32 -0.81
CA ASP A 552 11.76 23.27 0.22
C ASP A 552 12.13 24.64 -0.39
N TRP A 553 12.66 24.67 -1.61
CA TRP A 553 12.80 25.90 -2.39
C TRP A 553 11.44 26.51 -2.74
N PHE A 554 10.52 25.70 -3.28
CA PHE A 554 9.18 26.15 -3.66
C PHE A 554 8.38 26.65 -2.45
N ALA A 555 8.41 25.92 -1.33
CA ALA A 555 7.73 26.29 -0.10
C ALA A 555 8.21 27.65 0.42
N ARG A 556 9.53 27.90 0.43
CA ARG A 556 10.10 29.20 0.84
C ARG A 556 9.67 30.34 -0.08
N GLN A 557 9.57 30.07 -1.37
CA GLN A 557 9.17 31.06 -2.38
C GLN A 557 7.69 31.47 -2.26
N ILE A 558 6.81 30.54 -1.92
CA ILE A 558 5.36 30.80 -1.76
C ILE A 558 4.94 31.14 -0.34
N GLN A 559 5.84 31.03 0.64
CA GLN A 559 5.57 31.34 2.04
C GLN A 559 5.21 32.82 2.15
N VAL A 560 4.13 33.09 2.89
CA VAL A 560 3.67 34.44 3.20
C VAL A 560 4.46 34.92 4.40
N ASP A 561 4.91 36.17 4.37
CA ASP A 561 5.51 36.79 5.54
C ASP A 561 4.38 37.05 6.55
N GLU A 562 4.49 36.51 7.77
CA GLU A 562 3.45 36.67 8.79
C GLU A 562 3.24 38.15 9.17
N SER A 563 4.23 39.01 8.90
CA SER A 563 4.10 40.46 9.07
C SER A 563 3.19 41.14 8.05
N GLU A 564 2.92 40.49 6.91
CA GLU A 564 1.96 40.95 5.88
C GLU A 564 0.52 40.50 6.17
N LEU A 565 0.29 39.78 7.28
CA LEU A 565 -1.02 39.32 7.72
C LEU A 565 -1.55 40.15 8.91
N PRO A 566 -2.86 40.45 8.95
CA PRO A 566 -3.86 40.13 7.94
C PRO A 566 -3.69 41.00 6.68
N LEU A 567 -4.01 40.44 5.52
CA LEU A 567 -3.90 41.17 4.24
C LEU A 567 -4.71 42.47 4.30
N PRO A 568 -4.13 43.62 3.91
CA PRO A 568 -4.87 44.86 3.78
C PRO A 568 -6.09 44.64 2.88
N VAL A 569 -7.27 45.06 3.35
CA VAL A 569 -8.47 45.10 2.51
C VAL A 569 -8.25 46.23 1.51
N PRO A 570 -8.11 45.96 0.19
CA PRO A 570 -8.15 47.05 -0.77
C PRO A 570 -9.54 47.68 -0.60
N SER A 571 -9.59 48.92 -0.16
CA SER A 571 -10.82 49.68 -0.14
C SER A 571 -11.35 49.63 -1.57
N ALA A 572 -12.48 48.97 -1.80
CA ALA A 572 -13.08 48.89 -3.12
C ALA A 572 -13.07 50.31 -3.69
N VAL A 573 -12.30 50.55 -4.75
CA VAL A 573 -12.16 51.88 -5.34
C VAL A 573 -13.57 52.40 -5.55
N PRO A 574 -14.00 53.47 -4.85
CA PRO A 574 -15.27 54.07 -5.19
C PRO A 574 -15.07 54.57 -6.60
N LEU A 575 -15.75 53.94 -7.57
CA LEU A 575 -15.91 54.50 -8.90
C LEU A 575 -16.38 55.93 -8.68
N VAL A 576 -15.46 56.88 -8.92
CA VAL A 576 -15.72 58.29 -8.73
C VAL A 576 -16.90 58.62 -9.65
N SER A 577 -18.04 58.89 -9.03
CA SER A 577 -19.17 59.57 -9.67
C SER A 577 -18.69 60.99 -10.01
N THR A 578 -17.92 61.12 -11.09
CA THR A 578 -17.70 62.42 -11.72
C THR A 578 -19.01 62.79 -12.40
N GLY A 579 -19.55 63.95 -12.02
CA GLY A 579 -20.91 64.36 -12.28
C GLY A 579 -21.31 64.38 -13.76
N GLY A 580 -22.54 63.96 -14.00
CA GLY A 580 -23.27 64.08 -15.26
C GLY A 580 -24.61 63.38 -15.10
N ARG A 581 -25.72 64.11 -15.20
CA ARG A 581 -27.07 63.63 -14.87
C ARG A 581 -27.63 62.55 -15.80
N ASP A 582 -26.88 62.04 -16.78
CA ASP A 582 -27.35 61.10 -17.80
C ASP A 582 -26.32 60.00 -18.18
N ALA A 583 -25.52 59.50 -17.23
CA ALA A 583 -24.65 58.34 -17.49
C ALA A 583 -25.27 57.03 -16.96
N PRO A 584 -25.32 55.94 -17.76
CA PRO A 584 -25.85 54.66 -17.30
C PRO A 584 -25.01 54.16 -16.12
N SER A 585 -25.67 53.93 -14.98
CA SER A 585 -25.05 53.37 -13.78
C SER A 585 -24.41 52.02 -14.10
N TYR A 586 -23.08 51.96 -14.17
CA TYR A 586 -22.35 50.70 -14.29
C TYR A 586 -22.45 49.96 -12.95
N ILE A 587 -23.49 49.14 -12.79
CA ILE A 587 -23.64 48.26 -11.63
C ILE A 587 -22.59 47.15 -11.79
N PRO A 588 -21.58 47.03 -10.90
CA PRO A 588 -20.62 45.95 -10.99
C PRO A 588 -21.34 44.60 -10.92
N PRO A 589 -20.91 43.57 -11.66
CA PRO A 589 -21.57 42.27 -11.66
C PRO A 589 -21.67 41.75 -10.23
N ARG A 590 -22.89 41.45 -9.77
CA ARG A 590 -23.16 40.75 -8.51
C ARG A 590 -22.80 39.26 -8.62
N ASP A 591 -21.65 38.94 -9.20
CA ASP A 591 -21.22 37.57 -9.45
C ASP A 591 -20.57 37.05 -8.15
N HIS A 592 -20.95 35.86 -7.70
CA HIS A 592 -20.31 35.20 -6.56
C HIS A 592 -18.97 34.62 -7.04
N VAL A 593 -17.86 35.09 -6.49
CA VAL A 593 -16.52 34.62 -6.84
C VAL A 593 -16.07 33.51 -5.89
N ILE A 594 -15.65 32.38 -6.45
CA ILE A 594 -15.18 31.22 -5.70
C ILE A 594 -13.71 30.98 -6.00
N VAL A 595 -12.90 30.85 -4.96
CA VAL A 595 -11.47 30.55 -5.07
C VAL A 595 -11.18 29.21 -4.38
N PRO A 596 -10.82 28.15 -5.13
CA PRO A 596 -10.33 26.93 -4.51
C PRO A 596 -8.92 27.15 -3.97
N VAL A 597 -8.71 26.84 -2.69
CA VAL A 597 -7.44 27.07 -1.98
C VAL A 597 -6.93 25.77 -1.36
N ASP A 598 -5.63 25.51 -1.51
CA ASP A 598 -4.95 24.34 -0.94
C ASP A 598 -4.21 24.64 0.37
N GLY A 599 -4.03 25.92 0.69
CA GLY A 599 -3.31 26.42 1.85
C GLY A 599 -3.24 27.95 1.85
N ILE A 600 -2.69 28.53 2.92
CA ILE A 600 -2.36 29.96 2.96
C ILE A 600 -0.97 30.13 2.35
N ASN A 601 -0.93 30.58 1.09
CA ASN A 601 0.30 30.80 0.34
C ASN A 601 0.14 32.02 -0.59
N LYS A 602 1.24 32.57 -1.10
CA LYS A 602 1.22 33.74 -2.00
C LYS A 602 0.33 33.54 -3.24
N ILE A 603 0.18 32.30 -3.71
CA ILE A 603 -0.68 31.97 -4.86
C ILE A 603 -2.16 32.14 -4.49
N ALA A 604 -2.58 31.57 -3.36
CA ALA A 604 -3.93 31.67 -2.84
C ALA A 604 -4.28 33.12 -2.48
N LEU A 605 -3.35 33.83 -1.82
CA LEU A 605 -3.52 35.24 -1.48
C LEU A 605 -3.61 36.15 -2.72
N GLY A 606 -2.78 35.92 -3.75
CA GLY A 606 -2.88 36.65 -5.02
C GLY A 606 -4.20 36.38 -5.75
N ALA A 607 -4.67 35.13 -5.75
CA ALA A 607 -5.96 34.77 -6.33
C ALA A 607 -7.14 35.41 -5.56
N ILE A 608 -7.03 35.52 -4.24
CA ILE A 608 -8.00 36.25 -3.39
C ILE A 608 -7.99 37.74 -3.71
N ALA A 609 -6.81 38.35 -3.86
CA ALA A 609 -6.70 39.78 -4.20
C ALA A 609 -7.40 40.08 -5.53
N MET A 610 -7.15 39.24 -6.55
CA MET A 610 -7.86 39.31 -7.83
C MET A 610 -9.37 39.09 -7.67
N ALA A 611 -9.78 38.15 -6.82
CA ALA A 611 -11.20 37.89 -6.55
C ALA A 611 -11.90 39.10 -5.91
N ARG A 612 -11.22 39.83 -5.01
CA ARG A 612 -11.72 41.06 -4.38
C ARG A 612 -11.89 42.20 -5.38
N GLU A 613 -11.05 42.29 -6.41
CA GLU A 613 -11.22 43.26 -7.50
C GLU A 613 -12.45 42.95 -8.37
N LEU A 614 -12.79 41.66 -8.51
CA LEU A 614 -13.89 41.21 -9.36
C LEU A 614 -15.26 41.31 -8.67
N SER A 615 -15.35 41.04 -7.37
CA SER A 615 -16.63 41.04 -6.64
C SER A 615 -16.47 41.27 -5.14
N ARG A 616 -17.53 41.81 -4.52
CA ARG A 616 -17.65 41.93 -3.06
C ARG A 616 -18.03 40.61 -2.37
N LYS A 617 -18.61 39.66 -3.11
CA LYS A 617 -19.02 38.35 -2.57
C LYS A 617 -18.02 37.29 -3.00
N VAL A 618 -16.99 37.09 -2.17
CA VAL A 618 -15.92 36.10 -2.38
C VAL A 618 -16.05 34.99 -1.34
N SER A 619 -15.92 33.74 -1.78
CA SER A 619 -15.84 32.59 -0.89
C SER A 619 -14.64 31.71 -1.25
N ALA A 620 -13.88 31.29 -0.25
CA ALA A 620 -12.80 30.33 -0.42
C ALA A 620 -13.32 28.91 -0.22
N VAL A 621 -12.84 27.96 -1.03
CA VAL A 621 -13.22 26.55 -0.90
C VAL A 621 -11.97 25.72 -0.69
N HIS A 622 -11.90 25.03 0.44
CA HIS A 622 -10.81 24.12 0.76
C HIS A 622 -11.30 22.67 0.72
N LEU A 623 -10.67 21.86 -0.12
CA LEU A 623 -10.95 20.43 -0.18
C LEU A 623 -9.90 19.69 0.63
N THR A 624 -10.35 18.93 1.61
CA THR A 624 -9.50 18.09 2.45
C THR A 624 -10.21 16.76 2.69
N ASP A 625 -9.43 15.75 3.05
CA ASP A 625 -9.93 14.45 3.50
C ASP A 625 -9.51 14.15 4.95
N ASP A 626 -8.73 15.05 5.55
CA ASP A 626 -8.27 14.98 6.93
C ASP A 626 -8.99 16.05 7.73
N ARG A 627 -9.76 15.61 8.73
CA ARG A 627 -10.58 16.47 9.57
C ARG A 627 -9.75 17.33 10.52
N GLU A 628 -8.66 16.80 11.08
CA GLU A 628 -7.80 17.58 12.00
C GLU A 628 -7.09 18.69 11.21
N ALA A 629 -6.54 18.36 10.05
CA ALA A 629 -5.92 19.35 9.17
C ALA A 629 -6.93 20.42 8.70
N ALA A 630 -8.20 20.04 8.52
CA ALA A 630 -9.28 20.97 8.16
C ALA A 630 -9.54 22.01 9.25
N GLU A 631 -9.57 21.56 10.51
CA GLU A 631 -9.80 22.43 11.67
C GLU A 631 -8.63 23.40 11.86
N THR A 632 -7.38 22.90 11.80
CA THR A 632 -6.18 23.75 11.87
C THR A 632 -6.15 24.78 10.73
N PHE A 633 -6.49 24.38 9.50
CA PHE A 633 -6.55 25.31 8.37
C PHE A 633 -7.61 26.39 8.56
N ARG A 634 -8.78 26.04 9.11
CA ARG A 634 -9.86 27.00 9.38
C ARG A 634 -9.42 28.07 10.38
N GLU A 635 -8.75 27.66 11.44
CA GLU A 635 -8.23 28.58 12.47
C GLU A 635 -7.20 29.53 11.85
N GLN A 636 -6.21 29.00 11.13
CA GLN A 636 -5.21 29.81 10.44
C GLN A 636 -5.84 30.77 9.42
N TRP A 637 -6.86 30.32 8.69
CA TRP A 637 -7.55 31.15 7.70
C TRP A 637 -8.31 32.30 8.35
N SER A 638 -8.98 32.04 9.48
CA SER A 638 -9.72 33.08 10.21
C SER A 638 -8.82 34.21 10.72
N LEU A 639 -7.55 33.90 11.01
CA LEU A 639 -6.54 34.88 11.41
C LEU A 639 -5.97 35.63 10.20
N ALA A 640 -5.71 34.93 9.09
CA ALA A 640 -5.06 35.49 7.92
C ALA A 640 -5.99 36.33 7.01
N VAL A 641 -7.23 35.87 6.80
CA VAL A 641 -8.21 36.45 5.86
C VAL A 641 -9.62 36.44 6.51
N PRO A 642 -9.85 37.27 7.55
CA PRO A 642 -11.07 37.23 8.36
C PRO A 642 -12.35 37.63 7.60
N ASP A 643 -12.22 38.39 6.51
CA ASP A 643 -13.32 38.93 5.72
C ASP A 643 -13.91 37.93 4.71
N ILE A 644 -13.19 36.84 4.39
CA ILE A 644 -13.62 35.86 3.37
C ILE A 644 -14.02 34.55 4.03
N PRO A 645 -15.29 34.12 3.91
CA PRO A 645 -15.72 32.82 4.43
C PRO A 645 -15.01 31.68 3.70
N VAL A 646 -14.54 30.71 4.49
CA VAL A 646 -13.96 29.46 3.97
C VAL A 646 -14.95 28.30 4.13
N HIS A 647 -15.29 27.67 3.01
CA HIS A 647 -16.09 26.45 2.96
C HIS A 647 -15.16 25.25 2.86
N ILE A 648 -15.25 24.35 3.82
CA ILE A 648 -14.48 23.10 3.83
C ILE A 648 -15.36 22.01 3.24
N VAL A 649 -14.93 21.47 2.11
CA VAL A 649 -15.61 20.34 1.46
C VAL A 649 -14.80 19.09 1.76
N GLU A 650 -15.35 18.21 2.58
CA GLU A 650 -14.75 16.90 2.79
C GLU A 650 -14.92 16.06 1.52
N SER A 651 -13.81 15.56 1.01
CA SER A 651 -13.79 14.60 -0.09
C SER A 651 -13.33 13.25 0.45
N PRO A 652 -14.26 12.34 0.81
CA PRO A 652 -13.90 11.02 1.33
C PRO A 652 -13.00 10.22 0.37
N TYR A 653 -13.08 10.54 -0.93
CA TYR A 653 -12.33 9.90 -2.01
C TYR A 653 -11.07 10.67 -2.42
N ARG A 654 -10.75 11.79 -1.76
CA ARG A 654 -9.76 12.78 -2.23
C ARG A 654 -9.96 13.16 -3.71
N ALA A 655 -11.19 12.98 -4.22
CA ALA A 655 -11.58 13.41 -5.54
C ALA A 655 -11.71 14.93 -5.48
N PHE A 656 -10.93 15.65 -6.27
CA PHE A 656 -10.99 17.11 -6.30
C PHE A 656 -12.11 17.59 -7.23
N VAL A 657 -12.19 17.02 -8.44
CA VAL A 657 -13.09 17.50 -9.49
C VAL A 657 -14.56 17.25 -9.17
N ALA A 658 -14.92 16.03 -8.75
CA ALA A 658 -16.33 15.67 -8.57
C ALA A 658 -17.01 16.44 -7.42
N PRO A 659 -16.47 16.52 -6.19
CA PRO A 659 -17.09 17.27 -5.10
C PRO A 659 -17.12 18.77 -5.39
N MET A 660 -16.10 19.31 -6.05
CA MET A 660 -16.10 20.71 -6.49
C MET A 660 -17.22 21.00 -7.50
N LEU A 661 -17.36 20.19 -8.55
CA LEU A 661 -18.44 20.36 -9.53
C LEU A 661 -19.82 20.27 -8.91
N GLU A 662 -19.95 19.43 -7.89
CA GLU A 662 -21.21 19.17 -7.24
C GLU A 662 -21.53 20.28 -6.22
N TYR A 663 -20.53 20.81 -5.51
CA TYR A 663 -20.66 22.03 -4.72
C TYR A 663 -21.07 23.22 -5.60
N LEU A 664 -20.49 23.34 -6.80
CA LEU A 664 -20.87 24.36 -7.78
C LEU A 664 -22.31 24.16 -8.29
N GLU A 665 -22.75 22.92 -8.52
CA GLU A 665 -24.16 22.61 -8.84
C GLU A 665 -25.13 23.03 -7.73
N LEU A 666 -24.73 22.84 -6.48
CA LEU A 666 -25.52 23.26 -5.33
C LEU A 666 -25.68 24.78 -5.34
N LEU A 667 -24.58 25.51 -5.55
CA LEU A 667 -24.60 26.97 -5.62
C LEU A 667 -25.39 27.49 -6.83
N GLU A 668 -25.23 26.90 -8.02
CA GLU A 668 -26.03 27.26 -9.22
C GLU A 668 -27.54 27.11 -9.00
N ARG A 669 -27.97 26.20 -8.12
CA ARG A 669 -29.40 25.98 -7.82
C ARG A 669 -29.93 26.88 -6.71
N THR A 670 -29.07 27.26 -5.78
CA THR A 670 -29.45 27.97 -4.56
C THR A 670 -29.30 29.48 -4.73
N GLU A 671 -28.35 29.89 -5.57
CA GLU A 671 -28.05 31.30 -5.82
C GLU A 671 -28.55 31.74 -7.20
N PRO A 672 -29.29 32.86 -7.28
CA PRO A 672 -29.74 33.42 -8.56
C PRO A 672 -28.63 34.18 -9.31
N GLN A 673 -27.41 34.24 -8.77
CA GLN A 673 -26.29 35.02 -9.26
C GLN A 673 -25.36 34.17 -10.15
N ARG A 674 -24.67 34.81 -11.10
CA ARG A 674 -23.64 34.12 -11.89
C ARG A 674 -22.43 33.79 -11.01
N ILE A 675 -21.82 32.63 -11.24
CA ILE A 675 -20.69 32.15 -10.45
C ILE A 675 -19.41 32.32 -11.26
N THR A 676 -18.40 32.98 -10.69
CA THR A 676 -17.08 33.10 -11.28
C THR A 676 -16.08 32.31 -10.45
N ILE A 677 -15.36 31.39 -11.06
CA ILE A 677 -14.32 30.60 -10.37
C ILE A 677 -12.96 31.12 -10.80
N VAL A 678 -12.17 31.58 -9.83
CA VAL A 678 -10.77 31.95 -10.04
C VAL A 678 -9.92 30.72 -9.72
N LEU A 679 -9.30 30.13 -10.73
CA LEU A 679 -8.45 28.95 -10.58
C LEU A 679 -6.99 29.38 -10.40
N PRO A 680 -6.44 29.31 -9.17
CA PRO A 680 -5.00 29.51 -8.98
C PRO A 680 -4.24 28.40 -9.71
N SER A 681 -3.33 28.78 -10.58
CA SER A 681 -2.48 27.84 -11.31
C SER A 681 -1.02 28.22 -11.18
N PHE A 682 -0.20 27.26 -10.76
CA PHE A 682 1.24 27.42 -10.80
C PHE A 682 1.72 27.17 -12.23
N VAL A 683 2.45 28.14 -12.79
CA VAL A 683 3.12 28.00 -14.09
C VAL A 683 4.58 27.61 -13.83
N PRO A 684 4.93 26.31 -13.94
CA PRO A 684 6.29 25.86 -13.70
C PRO A 684 7.24 26.39 -14.77
N ARG A 685 8.50 26.62 -14.37
CA ARG A 685 9.56 27.07 -15.28
C ARG A 685 10.03 25.92 -16.18
N HIS A 686 10.19 24.74 -15.60
CA HIS A 686 10.67 23.55 -16.31
C HIS A 686 9.59 22.49 -16.52
N TRP A 687 9.77 21.63 -17.52
CA TRP A 687 8.81 20.55 -17.81
C TRP A 687 8.75 19.50 -16.70
N TRP A 688 9.87 19.22 -16.01
CA TRP A 688 9.94 18.20 -14.95
C TRP A 688 9.21 18.63 -13.67
N GLU A 689 9.16 19.94 -13.37
CA GLU A 689 8.38 20.48 -12.24
C GLU A 689 6.88 20.17 -12.41
N ARG A 690 6.41 20.00 -13.66
CA ARG A 690 5.04 19.58 -13.98
C ARG A 690 4.73 18.17 -13.48
N LEU A 691 5.74 17.29 -13.38
CA LEU A 691 5.58 15.94 -12.86
C LEU A 691 5.53 15.90 -11.33
N LEU A 692 6.09 16.89 -10.63
CA LEU A 692 6.14 16.91 -9.17
C LEU A 692 4.89 17.54 -8.54
N HIS A 693 4.31 18.53 -9.22
CA HIS A 693 3.16 19.27 -8.72
C HIS A 693 1.83 18.68 -9.21
N ASN A 694 0.87 18.57 -8.29
CA ASN A 694 -0.43 18.01 -8.61
C ASN A 694 -1.33 19.05 -9.30
N ARG A 695 -1.88 18.72 -10.48
CA ARG A 695 -2.65 19.62 -11.35
C ARG A 695 -4.16 19.54 -11.13
N ASP A 696 -4.62 19.19 -9.94
CA ASP A 696 -6.03 18.91 -9.71
C ASP A 696 -6.94 20.11 -10.05
N VAL A 697 -6.49 21.33 -9.78
CA VAL A 697 -7.18 22.58 -10.15
C VAL A 697 -7.40 22.71 -11.66
N LEU A 698 -6.44 22.29 -12.48
CA LEU A 698 -6.55 22.31 -13.95
C LEU A 698 -7.46 21.21 -14.50
N ARG A 699 -7.66 20.11 -13.76
CA ARG A 699 -8.58 19.04 -14.15
C ARG A 699 -10.05 19.46 -14.08
N LEU A 700 -10.40 20.51 -13.33
CA LEU A 700 -11.76 21.09 -13.32
C LEU A 700 -12.11 21.80 -14.63
N ARG A 701 -11.12 22.39 -15.30
CA ARG A 701 -11.32 23.30 -16.43
C ARG A 701 -12.19 22.74 -17.57
N PRO A 702 -12.03 21.49 -18.04
CA PRO A 702 -12.85 20.96 -19.13
C PRO A 702 -14.34 20.86 -18.78
N PHE A 703 -14.66 20.62 -17.50
CA PHE A 703 -16.02 20.44 -17.02
C PHE A 703 -16.75 21.76 -16.77
N LEU A 704 -16.00 22.79 -16.35
CA LEU A 704 -16.54 24.12 -16.08
C LEU A 704 -16.87 24.87 -17.38
N LYS A 705 -16.07 24.68 -18.44
CA LYS A 705 -16.30 25.30 -19.76
C LYS A 705 -17.64 24.92 -20.42
N GLN A 706 -18.26 23.82 -20.00
CA GLN A 706 -19.51 23.33 -20.58
C GLN A 706 -20.76 23.94 -19.92
N ARG A 707 -20.60 24.84 -18.94
CA ARG A 707 -21.73 25.42 -18.20
C ARG A 707 -21.94 26.90 -18.52
N PRO A 708 -23.13 27.30 -18.99
CA PRO A 708 -23.40 28.67 -19.42
C PRO A 708 -23.45 29.69 -18.27
N GLN A 709 -23.65 29.24 -17.01
CA GLN A 709 -23.74 30.12 -15.84
C GLN A 709 -22.44 30.24 -15.03
N ILE A 710 -21.38 29.50 -15.41
CA ILE A 710 -20.08 29.53 -14.73
C ILE A 710 -19.05 30.20 -15.62
N ARG A 711 -18.40 31.24 -15.09
CA ARG A 711 -17.21 31.84 -15.69
C ARG A 711 -15.96 31.29 -15.02
N VAL A 712 -14.95 30.97 -15.83
CA VAL A 712 -13.68 30.45 -15.34
C VAL A 712 -12.60 31.47 -15.67
N VAL A 713 -11.91 31.95 -14.63
CA VAL A 713 -10.78 32.87 -14.73
C VAL A 713 -9.54 32.13 -14.20
N ASP A 714 -8.49 32.08 -15.00
CA ASP A 714 -7.21 31.52 -14.52
C ASP A 714 -6.40 32.62 -13.85
N PHE A 715 -5.85 32.34 -12.68
CA PHE A 715 -4.81 33.16 -12.05
C PHE A 715 -3.47 32.43 -12.19
N PRO A 716 -2.70 32.69 -13.26
CA PRO A 716 -1.39 32.09 -13.45
C PRO A 716 -0.36 32.79 -12.56
N TYR A 717 0.08 32.10 -11.50
CA TYR A 717 1.18 32.59 -10.68
C TYR A 717 2.51 32.12 -11.26
N ARG A 718 3.34 33.10 -11.65
CA ARG A 718 4.75 32.89 -12.02
C ARG A 718 5.61 33.37 -10.86
N LEU A 719 6.55 32.54 -10.44
CA LEU A 719 7.60 32.97 -9.53
C LEU A 719 8.44 34.03 -10.23
N GLN A 720 8.42 35.27 -9.72
CA GLN A 720 9.36 36.33 -10.11
C GLN A 720 10.75 35.99 -9.55
N ASP A 721 11.81 36.38 -10.26
CA ASP A 721 13.20 36.07 -9.90
C ASP A 721 13.65 36.68 -8.58
#